data_AF-A0A9E3KN56-F1
#
_entry.id   AF-A0A9E3KN56-F1
#
_cell.length_a   1.000
_cell.length_b   1.000
_cell.length_c   1.000
_cell.angle_alpha   90.00
_cell.angle_beta   90.00
_cell.angle_gamma   90.00
#
_symmetry.space_group_name_H-M   'P 1'
#
loop_
_entity.id
_entity.type
_entity.pdbx_description
1 polymer ?
#
loop_
_entity_poly.entity_id
_entity_poly.type
_entity_poly.pdbx_seq_one_letter_code
_entity_poly.pdbx_strand_id
1 'polypeptide(L)'
;MHFFKKLFLFSILVSSTFLKGQELIELSFTKDIDLGNDNQINSATFTSDGHFLISGYTFHNSKGGKDIWIAKLTSTGDVVWQINLGNINNDEGTSIIETIDGNYVAVGNSINPSSGYTEAWFIKLDPNGKLLTQTAFKMSPYFKLNDIKNFDKSSFIVCGVRKEAGNDDNNFLIMKINQKGVKLWQQEIGTKYFEDEANAITITQENEIIVVGYTTNDNKEQNAYIAKLDASGKIMYDEKIGEIGKINNITSIEETPDKKLILAGYTSVNSNGEEDALIMIFDKSKKLILKKSFGKTMSDKINAIKPYKGGYLAVGTTKSLQENNETLYLVKLDFELNVIWERFYINSKGFSFGNDVVVDKSSFTIFGSTETNKQRKSLILNYKDNSDEFISNYLNENPSVDKNKNELQVLALEKYAVQNNLTLLDKVVEKEFEDVTYRGSGDPLKGLNVSKSLDDLKVGNYYALIIGIDKYSGSWSPLKNAVNDAKTIEGLLKSKYKFNQFKSLYNETATRENIINALEWLLTNAKPDDNVFIYYSGHGEFKKDLNKGYWVPYGATTNSTSNYISNSDLQTFINGIQSKHTLLVADACFSGDIFRGNTISVPFENSPKYFKKVHSLKSRQAMTSGGIEPVMDGGKDGHSVFAYYLLKALKENSADMMDASQVFNSLKIPVYNNSDQSPDFKPISKSGDEGGQFIFFKK
;
A
#
# COMPACT_ATOMS: atom_id res chain seq x y z
N MET A 1 -31.31 -72.25 -10.18
CA MET A 1 -29.92 -71.98 -10.62
C MET A 1 -29.92 -70.69 -11.43
N HIS A 2 -29.21 -69.68 -10.93
CA HIS A 2 -28.72 -68.48 -11.61
C HIS A 2 -29.70 -67.38 -12.09
N PHE A 3 -29.38 -66.18 -11.58
CA PHE A 3 -29.95 -64.86 -11.83
C PHE A 3 -29.02 -64.09 -12.78
N PHE A 4 -29.57 -63.10 -13.49
CA PHE A 4 -28.94 -61.93 -14.14
C PHE A 4 -28.12 -62.11 -15.44
N LYS A 5 -28.58 -61.46 -16.53
CA LYS A 5 -28.10 -60.14 -17.01
C LYS A 5 -28.76 -59.76 -18.36
N LYS A 6 -29.38 -58.57 -18.40
CA LYS A 6 -29.72 -57.83 -19.63
C LYS A 6 -28.52 -56.97 -20.02
N LEU A 7 -28.12 -57.03 -21.28
CA LEU A 7 -27.06 -56.22 -21.89
C LEU A 7 -27.66 -54.92 -22.45
N PHE A 8 -27.10 -53.77 -22.08
CA PHE A 8 -27.41 -52.46 -22.65
C PHE A 8 -26.39 -52.15 -23.75
N LEU A 9 -26.87 -51.75 -24.93
CA LEU A 9 -26.08 -51.16 -26.01
C LEU A 9 -26.49 -49.69 -26.09
N PHE A 10 -25.60 -48.78 -25.70
CA PHE A 10 -25.71 -47.37 -26.03
C PHE A 10 -24.35 -46.87 -26.51
N SER A 11 -24.36 -46.32 -27.72
CA SER A 11 -23.23 -45.76 -28.45
C SER A 11 -22.58 -44.62 -27.66
N ILE A 12 -21.25 -44.68 -27.60
CA ILE A 12 -20.36 -43.71 -26.96
C ILE A 12 -20.40 -42.40 -27.75
N LEU A 13 -21.09 -41.40 -27.19
CA LEU A 13 -20.93 -39.97 -27.48
C LEU A 13 -19.77 -39.47 -26.62
N VAL A 14 -18.54 -39.50 -27.15
CA VAL A 14 -17.38 -38.87 -26.49
C VAL A 14 -16.66 -38.01 -27.54
N SER A 15 -17.21 -36.82 -27.78
CA SER A 15 -16.47 -35.71 -28.38
C SER A 15 -17.22 -34.42 -28.09
N SER A 16 -16.84 -33.72 -27.00
CA SER A 16 -16.94 -32.24 -26.85
C SER A 16 -16.78 -31.71 -25.40
N THR A 17 -16.62 -32.53 -24.37
CA THR A 17 -16.67 -32.03 -22.97
C THR A 17 -15.34 -31.99 -22.20
N PHE A 18 -14.19 -32.00 -22.87
CA PHE A 18 -12.86 -32.00 -22.21
C PHE A 18 -12.04 -30.71 -22.38
N LEU A 19 -12.64 -29.59 -22.80
CA LEU A 19 -11.89 -28.42 -23.27
C LEU A 19 -12.55 -27.09 -22.83
N LYS A 20 -12.58 -26.74 -21.53
CA LYS A 20 -13.05 -25.38 -21.10
C LYS A 20 -12.31 -24.71 -19.93
N GLY A 21 -11.31 -25.35 -19.28
CA GLY A 21 -10.59 -24.74 -18.14
C GLY A 21 -9.47 -23.81 -18.56
N GLN A 22 -8.97 -24.05 -19.76
CA GLN A 22 -7.93 -23.27 -20.41
C GLN A 22 -8.38 -21.86 -20.78
N GLU A 23 -9.68 -21.54 -20.73
CA GLU A 23 -10.20 -20.31 -21.32
C GLU A 23 -10.11 -19.07 -20.39
N LEU A 24 -10.05 -19.20 -19.06
CA LEU A 24 -10.02 -18.02 -18.17
C LEU A 24 -8.63 -17.37 -18.09
N ILE A 25 -7.64 -18.18 -17.72
CA ILE A 25 -6.22 -17.81 -17.69
C ILE A 25 -5.48 -18.78 -18.61
N GLU A 26 -5.37 -18.38 -19.86
CA GLU A 26 -4.84 -19.19 -20.95
C GLU A 26 -3.34 -18.93 -21.09
N LEU A 27 -2.53 -19.99 -21.10
CA LEU A 27 -1.12 -19.84 -21.50
C LEU A 27 -1.09 -19.54 -23.00
N SER A 28 -0.87 -18.27 -23.35
CA SER A 28 -0.86 -17.83 -24.74
C SER A 28 0.37 -18.34 -25.47
N PHE A 29 1.53 -18.31 -24.83
CA PHE A 29 2.75 -18.91 -25.36
C PHE A 29 3.77 -19.22 -24.26
N THR A 30 4.59 -20.23 -24.53
CA THR A 30 5.85 -20.48 -23.83
C THR A 30 6.99 -20.29 -24.83
N LYS A 31 8.04 -19.59 -24.40
CA LYS A 31 9.22 -19.41 -25.23
C LYS A 31 10.49 -19.60 -24.42
N ASP A 32 11.33 -20.51 -24.90
CA ASP A 32 12.69 -20.64 -24.46
C ASP A 32 13.59 -19.83 -25.39
N ILE A 33 14.45 -18.98 -24.84
CA ILE A 33 15.47 -18.28 -25.62
C ILE A 33 16.77 -19.07 -25.47
N ASP A 34 17.12 -19.80 -26.52
CA ASP A 34 18.39 -20.52 -26.61
C ASP A 34 19.39 -19.69 -27.41
N LEU A 35 20.31 -19.02 -26.71
CA LEU A 35 21.39 -18.26 -27.32
C LEU A 35 22.60 -19.14 -27.67
N GLY A 36 22.44 -20.47 -27.65
CA GLY A 36 23.51 -21.45 -27.87
C GLY A 36 24.43 -21.65 -26.65
N ASN A 37 24.19 -20.92 -25.56
CA ASN A 37 24.89 -21.02 -24.28
C ASN A 37 23.92 -20.70 -23.14
N ASP A 38 24.40 -20.91 -21.91
CA ASP A 38 23.68 -20.57 -20.69
C ASP A 38 23.22 -19.11 -20.70
N ASN A 39 21.94 -18.88 -20.43
CA ASN A 39 21.37 -17.55 -20.38
C ASN A 39 20.19 -17.48 -19.41
N GLN A 40 19.95 -16.28 -18.87
CA GLN A 40 18.94 -16.03 -17.86
C GLN A 40 18.42 -14.60 -17.95
N ILE A 41 17.12 -14.42 -17.72
CA ILE A 41 16.49 -13.10 -17.54
C ILE A 41 16.37 -12.84 -16.05
N ASN A 42 16.87 -11.70 -15.58
CA ASN A 42 16.78 -11.27 -14.18
C ASN A 42 15.68 -10.23 -13.96
N SER A 43 15.49 -9.32 -14.93
CA SER A 43 14.49 -8.26 -14.85
C SER A 43 13.86 -8.00 -16.22
N ALA A 44 12.58 -7.65 -16.20
CA ALA A 44 11.81 -7.32 -17.37
C ALA A 44 10.86 -6.14 -17.11
N THR A 45 10.61 -5.34 -18.13
CA THR A 45 9.59 -4.28 -18.09
C THR A 45 8.82 -4.20 -19.40
N PHE A 46 7.62 -3.64 -19.34
CA PHE A 46 6.86 -3.27 -20.53
C PHE A 46 7.33 -1.90 -21.02
N THR A 47 7.43 -1.76 -22.33
CA THR A 47 7.78 -0.48 -22.96
C THR A 47 6.54 0.19 -23.53
N SER A 48 6.61 1.50 -23.66
CA SER A 48 5.53 2.36 -24.16
C SER A 48 5.01 1.98 -25.54
N ASP A 49 5.81 1.28 -26.35
CA ASP A 49 5.44 0.79 -27.68
C ASP A 49 4.95 -0.66 -27.71
N GLY A 50 4.60 -1.24 -26.56
CA GLY A 50 3.97 -2.56 -26.49
C GLY A 50 4.93 -3.75 -26.49
N HIS A 51 6.23 -3.50 -26.36
CA HIS A 51 7.28 -4.52 -26.36
C HIS A 51 7.75 -4.83 -24.92
N PHE A 52 8.43 -5.96 -24.74
CA PHE A 52 9.19 -6.23 -23.52
C PHE A 52 10.62 -5.73 -23.65
N LEU A 53 11.17 -5.24 -22.56
CA LEU A 53 12.58 -4.92 -22.41
C LEU A 53 13.13 -5.75 -21.26
N ILE A 54 14.18 -6.52 -21.51
CA ILE A 54 14.73 -7.48 -20.56
C ILE A 54 16.22 -7.26 -20.31
N SER A 55 16.67 -7.67 -19.13
CA SER A 55 18.07 -7.65 -18.71
C SER A 55 18.40 -8.92 -17.93
N GLY A 56 19.62 -9.41 -18.10
CA GLY A 56 20.12 -10.61 -17.42
C GLY A 56 21.55 -10.92 -17.87
N TYR A 57 21.85 -12.21 -18.10
CA TYR A 57 23.16 -12.61 -18.59
C TYR A 57 23.09 -13.69 -19.68
N THR A 58 24.18 -13.79 -20.44
CA THR A 58 24.46 -14.92 -21.33
C THR A 58 25.94 -15.31 -21.23
N PHE A 59 26.26 -16.59 -21.42
CA PHE A 59 27.64 -17.09 -21.55
C PHE A 59 28.21 -16.89 -22.96
N HIS A 60 27.79 -15.83 -23.66
CA HIS A 60 28.18 -15.58 -25.03
C HIS A 60 29.58 -14.93 -25.10
N ASN A 61 30.60 -15.64 -24.60
CA ASN A 61 32.05 -15.41 -24.63
C ASN A 61 32.54 -14.30 -25.58
N SER A 62 32.23 -13.03 -25.29
CA SER A 62 32.82 -11.94 -26.06
C SER A 62 34.30 -11.81 -25.69
N LYS A 63 34.65 -12.05 -24.41
CA LYS A 63 36.00 -12.00 -23.85
C LYS A 63 36.26 -12.97 -22.66
N GLY A 64 35.32 -13.86 -22.34
CA GLY A 64 35.33 -14.80 -21.20
C GLY A 64 34.11 -14.59 -20.28
N GLY A 65 33.89 -15.47 -19.30
CA GLY A 65 32.86 -15.29 -18.25
C GLY A 65 31.40 -15.21 -18.75
N LYS A 66 30.52 -14.64 -17.92
CA LYS A 66 29.15 -14.23 -18.28
C LYS A 66 29.18 -12.80 -18.82
N ASP A 67 28.35 -12.48 -19.81
CA ASP A 67 28.15 -11.12 -20.31
C ASP A 67 26.74 -10.63 -19.95
N ILE A 68 26.59 -9.33 -19.65
CA ILE A 68 25.28 -8.68 -19.48
C ILE A 68 24.53 -8.81 -20.80
N TRP A 69 23.33 -9.38 -20.75
CA TRP A 69 22.44 -9.49 -21.90
C TRP A 69 21.27 -8.54 -21.73
N ILE A 70 21.07 -7.66 -22.70
CA ILE A 70 19.91 -6.77 -22.78
C ILE A 70 19.22 -7.01 -24.12
N ALA A 71 17.91 -7.20 -24.09
CA ALA A 71 17.14 -7.39 -25.31
C ALA A 71 15.79 -6.68 -25.24
N LYS A 72 15.34 -6.23 -26.41
CA LYS A 72 13.95 -5.85 -26.64
C LYS A 72 13.26 -6.96 -27.39
N LEU A 73 12.10 -7.37 -26.88
CA LEU A 73 11.30 -8.45 -27.43
C LEU A 73 9.92 -7.91 -27.83
N THR A 74 9.34 -8.46 -28.90
CA THR A 74 7.91 -8.26 -29.21
C THR A 74 7.03 -8.74 -28.06
N SER A 75 5.75 -8.36 -28.08
CA SER A 75 4.74 -8.90 -27.15
C SER A 75 4.60 -10.43 -27.23
N THR A 76 5.10 -11.07 -28.30
CA THR A 76 5.17 -12.52 -28.50
C THR A 76 6.53 -13.13 -28.12
N GLY A 77 7.44 -12.32 -27.55
CA GLY A 77 8.77 -12.74 -27.13
C GLY A 77 9.79 -12.88 -28.27
N ASP A 78 9.52 -12.41 -29.48
CA ASP A 78 10.50 -12.40 -30.59
C ASP A 78 11.53 -11.29 -30.39
N VAL A 79 12.80 -11.59 -30.63
CA VAL A 79 13.88 -10.61 -30.45
C VAL A 79 13.76 -9.53 -31.53
N VAL A 80 13.54 -8.29 -31.11
CA VAL A 80 13.60 -7.09 -31.97
C VAL A 80 15.06 -6.68 -32.13
N TRP A 81 15.74 -6.51 -31.00
CA TRP A 81 17.18 -6.29 -30.94
C TRP A 81 17.72 -6.85 -29.62
N GLN A 82 19.01 -7.15 -29.60
CA GLN A 82 19.72 -7.55 -28.40
C GLN A 82 21.17 -7.10 -28.45
N ILE A 83 21.75 -6.85 -27.29
CA ILE A 83 23.17 -6.54 -27.12
C ILE A 83 23.74 -7.35 -25.96
N ASN A 84 25.04 -7.65 -26.07
CA ASN A 84 25.82 -8.26 -25.01
C ASN A 84 26.93 -7.29 -24.59
N LEU A 85 27.09 -7.08 -23.30
CA LEU A 85 28.07 -6.16 -22.73
C LEU A 85 28.83 -6.87 -21.62
N GLY A 86 30.14 -7.01 -21.79
CA GLY A 86 30.96 -7.59 -20.74
C GLY A 86 32.44 -7.67 -21.09
N ASN A 87 33.18 -8.31 -20.18
CA ASN A 87 34.62 -8.43 -20.19
C ASN A 87 35.04 -9.89 -19.88
N ILE A 88 36.15 -10.11 -19.17
CA ILE A 88 36.58 -11.47 -18.78
C ILE A 88 35.91 -11.95 -17.48
N ASN A 89 35.28 -11.03 -16.75
CA ASN A 89 34.57 -11.26 -15.51
C ASN A 89 33.19 -11.89 -15.77
N ASN A 90 32.51 -12.29 -14.70
CA ASN A 90 31.10 -12.66 -14.75
C ASN A 90 30.25 -11.40 -14.61
N ASP A 91 29.73 -10.93 -15.73
CA ASP A 91 28.90 -9.75 -15.83
C ASP A 91 27.41 -10.14 -15.92
N GLU A 92 26.55 -9.48 -15.13
CA GLU A 92 25.12 -9.75 -15.09
C GLU A 92 24.30 -8.45 -14.96
N GLY A 93 23.25 -8.33 -15.76
CA GLY A 93 22.26 -7.27 -15.63
C GLY A 93 21.27 -7.61 -14.51
N THR A 94 20.99 -6.65 -13.63
CA THR A 94 20.14 -6.86 -12.45
C THR A 94 18.76 -6.22 -12.57
N SER A 95 18.68 -5.00 -13.11
CA SER A 95 17.42 -4.27 -13.30
C SER A 95 17.45 -3.41 -14.56
N ILE A 96 16.28 -3.20 -15.18
CA ILE A 96 16.11 -2.44 -16.41
C ILE A 96 14.79 -1.68 -16.46
N ILE A 97 14.83 -0.44 -16.96
CA ILE A 97 13.68 0.46 -17.07
C ILE A 97 13.66 1.20 -18.41
N GLU A 98 12.45 1.54 -18.87
CA GLU A 98 12.26 2.63 -19.83
C GLU A 98 12.28 3.97 -19.10
N THR A 99 13.03 4.93 -19.63
CA THR A 99 13.17 6.25 -19.05
C THR A 99 12.05 7.17 -19.50
N ILE A 100 11.81 8.27 -18.77
CA ILE A 100 10.75 9.23 -19.11
C ILE A 100 10.97 9.90 -20.49
N ASP A 101 12.22 9.99 -20.95
CA ASP A 101 12.60 10.46 -22.30
C ASP A 101 12.53 9.36 -23.38
N GLY A 102 12.01 8.17 -23.06
CA GLY A 102 11.82 7.05 -23.99
C GLY A 102 13.08 6.24 -24.30
N ASN A 103 14.21 6.56 -23.66
CA ASN A 103 15.43 5.77 -23.73
C ASN A 103 15.35 4.57 -22.77
N TYR A 104 16.37 3.73 -22.75
CA TYR A 104 16.43 2.58 -21.85
C TYR A 104 17.63 2.68 -20.92
N VAL A 105 17.46 2.28 -19.68
CA VAL A 105 18.54 2.23 -18.70
C VAL A 105 18.54 0.89 -17.99
N ALA A 106 19.71 0.28 -17.91
CA ALA A 106 19.97 -0.92 -17.14
C ALA A 106 21.09 -0.69 -16.12
N VAL A 107 21.02 -1.43 -15.01
CA VAL A 107 22.11 -1.60 -14.06
C VAL A 107 22.53 -3.07 -13.99
N GLY A 108 23.74 -3.31 -13.54
CA GLY A 108 24.30 -4.65 -13.43
C GLY A 108 25.62 -4.68 -12.67
N ASN A 109 26.21 -5.87 -12.58
CA ASN A 109 27.43 -6.12 -11.82
C ASN A 109 28.45 -6.86 -12.69
N SER A 110 29.73 -6.60 -12.46
CA SER A 110 30.88 -7.28 -13.06
C SER A 110 31.69 -7.93 -11.94
N ILE A 111 31.68 -9.26 -11.86
CA ILE A 111 32.28 -10.04 -10.78
C ILE A 111 33.52 -10.76 -11.28
N ASN A 112 34.69 -10.41 -10.77
CA ASN A 112 35.91 -11.13 -11.09
C ASN A 112 35.91 -12.52 -10.42
N PRO A 113 35.92 -13.62 -11.19
CA PRO A 113 35.73 -14.96 -10.64
C PRO A 113 36.89 -15.42 -9.74
N SER A 114 38.09 -14.84 -9.90
CA SER A 114 39.27 -15.22 -9.14
C SER A 114 39.42 -14.45 -7.83
N SER A 115 39.06 -13.16 -7.81
CA SER A 115 39.24 -12.28 -6.66
C SER A 115 37.95 -11.98 -5.90
N GLY A 116 36.78 -12.23 -6.50
CA GLY A 116 35.48 -11.80 -5.97
C GLY A 116 35.23 -10.29 -6.07
N TYR A 117 36.18 -9.53 -6.63
CA TYR A 117 36.05 -8.09 -6.82
C TYR A 117 34.83 -7.79 -7.70
N THR A 118 33.98 -6.87 -7.25
CA THR A 118 32.73 -6.54 -7.95
C THR A 118 32.63 -5.06 -8.27
N GLU A 119 32.34 -4.74 -9.53
CA GLU A 119 32.03 -3.39 -10.03
C GLU A 119 30.57 -3.31 -10.43
N ALA A 120 29.87 -2.22 -10.10
CA ALA A 120 28.55 -1.99 -10.67
C ALA A 120 28.61 -1.21 -11.97
N TRP A 121 27.67 -1.47 -12.86
CA TRP A 121 27.57 -0.88 -14.19
C TRP A 121 26.25 -0.13 -14.33
N PHE A 122 26.30 1.04 -14.96
CA PHE A 122 25.15 1.78 -15.47
C PHE A 122 25.25 1.82 -16.98
N ILE A 123 24.17 1.47 -17.66
CA ILE A 123 24.10 1.39 -19.12
C ILE A 123 22.86 2.16 -19.57
N LYS A 124 23.04 3.13 -20.48
CA LYS A 124 21.94 3.81 -21.15
C LYS A 124 21.96 3.51 -22.64
N LEU A 125 20.82 3.13 -23.19
CA LEU A 125 20.60 2.81 -24.59
C LEU A 125 19.54 3.72 -25.18
N ASP A 126 19.57 3.89 -26.50
CA ASP A 126 18.46 4.46 -27.26
C ASP A 126 17.35 3.40 -27.50
N PRO A 127 16.19 3.79 -28.05
CA PRO A 127 15.10 2.86 -28.34
C PRO A 127 15.45 1.70 -29.29
N ASN A 128 16.52 1.85 -30.08
CA ASN A 128 17.01 0.86 -31.05
C ASN A 128 18.12 -0.04 -30.46
N GLY A 129 18.41 0.08 -29.16
CA GLY A 129 19.44 -0.70 -28.49
C GLY A 129 20.86 -0.18 -28.71
N LYS A 130 21.04 1.02 -29.28
CA LYS A 130 22.36 1.62 -29.43
C LYS A 130 22.84 2.17 -28.09
N LEU A 131 24.07 1.83 -27.71
CA LEU A 131 24.71 2.35 -26.51
C LEU A 131 24.88 3.88 -26.58
N LEU A 132 24.26 4.59 -25.64
CA LEU A 132 24.40 6.04 -25.48
C LEU A 132 25.45 6.39 -24.42
N THR A 133 25.44 5.71 -23.28
CA THR A 133 26.47 5.85 -22.25
C THR A 133 26.63 4.56 -21.45
N GLN A 134 27.83 4.36 -20.92
CA GLN A 134 28.15 3.30 -19.98
C GLN A 134 29.06 3.88 -18.90
N THR A 135 28.82 3.54 -17.65
CA THR A 135 29.65 3.96 -16.51
C THR A 135 29.86 2.77 -15.58
N ALA A 136 31.12 2.50 -15.24
CA ALA A 136 31.48 1.52 -14.23
C ALA A 136 31.81 2.24 -12.90
N PHE A 137 31.19 1.80 -11.82
CA PHE A 137 31.42 2.31 -10.46
C PHE A 137 32.51 1.47 -9.79
N LYS A 138 33.76 1.90 -9.94
CA LYS A 138 34.95 1.26 -9.33
C LYS A 138 35.30 1.87 -7.98
N MET A 139 34.27 2.09 -7.16
CA MET A 139 34.40 2.87 -5.92
C MET A 139 34.92 2.05 -4.73
N SER A 140 34.90 0.72 -4.84
CA SER A 140 35.23 -0.21 -3.76
C SER A 140 35.66 -1.58 -4.32
N PRO A 141 36.40 -2.40 -3.53
CA PRO A 141 36.53 -3.85 -3.72
C PRO A 141 35.23 -4.60 -4.06
N TYR A 142 34.11 -4.16 -3.50
CA TYR A 142 32.82 -4.80 -3.69
C TYR A 142 31.73 -3.73 -3.73
N PHE A 143 31.20 -3.48 -4.92
CA PHE A 143 30.14 -2.51 -5.17
C PHE A 143 29.15 -3.10 -6.16
N LYS A 144 27.87 -3.19 -5.78
CA LYS A 144 26.79 -3.78 -6.57
C LYS A 144 25.61 -2.83 -6.69
N LEU A 145 24.90 -2.93 -7.82
CA LEU A 145 23.58 -2.33 -8.01
C LEU A 145 22.57 -3.43 -8.33
N ASN A 146 21.50 -3.48 -7.56
CA ASN A 146 20.48 -4.52 -7.60
C ASN A 146 19.19 -4.03 -8.28
N ASP A 147 18.79 -2.77 -8.05
CA ASP A 147 17.58 -2.21 -8.64
C ASP A 147 17.74 -0.74 -9.05
N ILE A 148 16.89 -0.28 -9.98
CA ILE A 148 16.85 1.09 -10.50
C ILE A 148 15.41 1.54 -10.77
N LYS A 149 15.09 2.78 -10.41
CA LYS A 149 13.80 3.44 -10.75
C LYS A 149 14.02 4.85 -11.28
N ASN A 150 13.13 5.26 -12.19
CA ASN A 150 13.01 6.66 -12.60
C ASN A 150 12.66 7.51 -11.37
N PHE A 151 13.42 8.58 -11.15
CA PHE A 151 13.07 9.59 -10.15
C PHE A 151 12.43 10.80 -10.82
N ASP A 152 13.10 11.34 -11.84
CA ASP A 152 12.60 12.41 -12.68
C ASP A 152 13.22 12.32 -14.09
N LYS A 153 12.93 13.27 -14.98
CA LYS A 153 13.47 13.28 -16.34
C LYS A 153 14.99 13.34 -16.42
N SER A 154 15.67 13.70 -15.34
CA SER A 154 17.12 13.95 -15.30
C SER A 154 17.88 12.95 -14.44
N SER A 155 17.18 12.11 -13.67
CA SER A 155 17.82 11.29 -12.64
C SER A 155 17.06 10.01 -12.29
N PHE A 156 17.82 9.09 -11.72
CA PHE A 156 17.39 7.77 -11.28
C PHE A 156 17.81 7.56 -9.82
N ILE A 157 17.05 6.74 -9.09
CA ILE A 157 17.54 6.16 -7.83
C ILE A 157 17.90 4.70 -8.07
N VAL A 158 19.04 4.30 -7.54
CA VAL A 158 19.53 2.91 -7.54
C VAL A 158 19.79 2.45 -6.12
N CYS A 159 19.67 1.15 -5.89
CA CYS A 159 20.07 0.52 -4.63
C CYS A 159 20.98 -0.68 -4.87
N GLY A 160 21.71 -1.09 -3.83
CA GLY A 160 22.54 -2.30 -3.87
C GLY A 160 23.43 -2.45 -2.65
N VAL A 161 24.69 -2.78 -2.89
CA VAL A 161 25.68 -3.08 -1.84
C VAL A 161 26.95 -2.27 -2.05
N ARG A 162 27.53 -1.76 -0.96
CA ARG A 162 28.88 -1.23 -0.96
C ARG A 162 29.67 -1.75 0.23
N LYS A 163 30.81 -2.39 -0.04
CA LYS A 163 31.83 -2.66 0.97
C LYS A 163 32.80 -1.47 1.06
N GLU A 164 33.35 -1.15 2.22
CA GLU A 164 34.48 -0.22 2.28
C GLU A 164 35.81 -0.98 2.22
N ALA A 165 36.82 -0.42 1.54
CA ALA A 165 38.12 -1.07 1.43
C ALA A 165 38.79 -1.21 2.81
N GLY A 166 39.14 -2.44 3.21
CA GLY A 166 39.77 -2.74 4.49
C GLY A 166 38.79 -2.96 5.66
N ASN A 167 37.48 -2.93 5.40
CA ASN A 167 36.45 -3.39 6.33
C ASN A 167 35.79 -4.65 5.77
N ASP A 168 35.34 -5.59 6.61
CA ASP A 168 34.62 -6.80 6.22
C ASP A 168 33.09 -6.60 6.15
N ASP A 169 32.68 -5.36 5.91
CA ASP A 169 31.33 -4.87 6.13
C ASP A 169 30.67 -4.44 4.81
N ASN A 170 29.56 -5.09 4.45
CA ASN A 170 28.77 -4.73 3.28
C ASN A 170 27.64 -3.82 3.75
N ASN A 171 27.60 -2.58 3.25
CA ASN A 171 26.55 -1.63 3.59
C ASN A 171 25.45 -1.60 2.54
N PHE A 172 24.23 -1.44 3.03
CA PHE A 172 23.02 -1.14 2.29
C PHE A 172 23.21 0.20 1.54
N LEU A 173 23.30 0.15 0.21
CA LEU A 173 23.61 1.31 -0.62
C LEU A 173 22.36 1.89 -1.27
N ILE A 174 22.25 3.22 -1.25
CA ILE A 174 21.22 3.97 -1.96
C ILE A 174 21.90 5.15 -2.65
N MET A 175 21.64 5.35 -3.94
CA MET A 175 22.32 6.38 -4.72
C MET A 175 21.38 7.04 -5.71
N LYS A 176 21.47 8.36 -5.84
CA LYS A 176 20.86 9.11 -6.94
C LYS A 176 21.91 9.36 -8.00
N ILE A 177 21.59 9.04 -9.24
CA ILE A 177 22.46 9.21 -10.41
C ILE A 177 21.77 10.02 -11.50
N ASN A 178 22.52 10.71 -12.33
CA ASN A 178 21.98 11.45 -13.47
C ASN A 178 21.91 10.59 -14.75
N GLN A 179 21.43 11.20 -15.84
CA GLN A 179 21.33 10.58 -17.17
C GLN A 179 22.64 10.02 -17.76
N LYS A 180 23.79 10.40 -17.21
CA LYS A 180 25.11 9.91 -17.64
C LYS A 180 25.68 8.81 -16.73
N GLY A 181 24.95 8.39 -15.70
CA GLY A 181 25.47 7.48 -14.68
C GLY A 181 26.41 8.16 -13.68
N VAL A 182 26.38 9.50 -13.58
CA VAL A 182 27.18 10.22 -12.58
C VAL A 182 26.39 10.32 -11.29
N LYS A 183 27.02 9.91 -10.18
CA LYS A 183 26.47 10.06 -8.83
C LYS A 183 26.19 11.53 -8.50
N LEU A 184 24.96 11.80 -8.07
CA LEU A 184 24.52 13.08 -7.52
C LEU A 184 24.61 13.08 -5.99
N TRP A 185 24.10 12.03 -5.35
CA TRP A 185 24.27 11.78 -3.92
C TRP A 185 24.25 10.28 -3.62
N GLN A 186 24.75 9.90 -2.44
CA GLN A 186 24.78 8.53 -1.95
C GLN A 186 24.49 8.50 -0.45
N GLN A 187 23.80 7.45 -0.02
CA GLN A 187 23.60 7.07 1.37
C GLN A 187 24.01 5.61 1.56
N GLU A 188 24.53 5.34 2.75
CA GLU A 188 24.88 4.00 3.20
C GLU A 188 24.21 3.78 4.55
N ILE A 189 23.56 2.63 4.69
CA ILE A 189 22.95 2.19 5.94
C ILE A 189 23.59 0.83 6.25
N GLY A 190 23.99 0.60 7.49
CA GLY A 190 24.60 -0.68 7.80
C GLY A 190 25.06 -0.81 9.24
N THR A 191 25.27 -2.05 9.61
CA THR A 191 25.73 -2.50 10.91
C THR A 191 27.14 -3.01 10.79
N LYS A 192 28.06 -2.43 11.57
CA LYS A 192 29.48 -2.73 11.47
C LYS A 192 29.77 -4.23 11.51
N TYR A 193 30.56 -4.68 10.54
CA TYR A 193 31.14 -6.03 10.41
C TYR A 193 30.18 -7.11 9.89
N PHE A 194 29.08 -6.71 9.25
CA PHE A 194 28.08 -7.66 8.78
C PHE A 194 27.66 -7.41 7.33
N GLU A 195 26.86 -8.34 6.81
CA GLU A 195 26.35 -8.24 5.45
C GLU A 195 24.99 -7.56 5.44
N ASP A 196 24.92 -6.33 4.90
CA ASP A 196 23.69 -5.61 4.65
C ASP A 196 23.53 -5.35 3.14
N GLU A 197 22.32 -5.55 2.64
CA GLU A 197 22.06 -5.47 1.20
C GLU A 197 20.67 -4.91 0.90
N ALA A 198 20.67 -3.91 0.01
CA ALA A 198 19.46 -3.35 -0.56
C ALA A 198 19.10 -4.09 -1.84
N ASN A 199 17.94 -4.76 -1.85
CA ASN A 199 17.54 -5.61 -2.98
C ASN A 199 16.60 -4.91 -3.96
N ALA A 200 15.65 -4.12 -3.45
CA ALA A 200 14.64 -3.51 -4.28
C ALA A 200 14.30 -2.08 -3.82
N ILE A 201 13.86 -1.26 -4.77
CA ILE A 201 13.52 0.14 -4.53
C ILE A 201 12.24 0.52 -5.26
N THR A 202 11.45 1.41 -4.65
CA THR A 202 10.31 2.04 -5.33
C THR A 202 10.28 3.54 -5.04
N ILE A 203 9.76 4.29 -6.02
CA ILE A 203 9.46 5.71 -5.90
C ILE A 203 7.95 5.84 -5.80
N THR A 204 7.47 6.31 -4.65
CA THR A 204 6.03 6.44 -4.45
C THR A 204 5.46 7.57 -5.31
N GLN A 205 4.14 7.56 -5.50
CA GLN A 205 3.39 8.65 -6.14
C GLN A 205 3.58 10.00 -5.44
N GLU A 206 4.11 10.00 -4.21
CA GLU A 206 4.41 11.18 -3.40
C GLU A 206 5.91 11.58 -3.50
N ASN A 207 6.65 11.00 -4.45
CA ASN A 207 8.09 11.18 -4.67
C ASN A 207 8.96 10.79 -3.47
N GLU A 208 8.50 9.83 -2.67
CA GLU A 208 9.26 9.26 -1.56
C GLU A 208 10.07 8.06 -2.07
N ILE A 209 11.30 7.92 -1.59
CA ILE A 209 12.18 6.82 -1.94
C ILE A 209 12.03 5.75 -0.86
N ILE A 210 11.57 4.55 -1.23
CA ILE A 210 11.47 3.42 -0.31
C ILE A 210 12.37 2.29 -0.79
N VAL A 211 13.28 1.86 0.08
CA VAL A 211 14.27 0.82 -0.23
C VAL A 211 14.12 -0.32 0.76
N VAL A 212 14.21 -1.55 0.28
CA VAL A 212 14.06 -2.77 1.08
C VAL A 212 15.18 -3.76 0.82
N GLY A 213 15.42 -4.63 1.79
CA GLY A 213 16.39 -5.70 1.71
C GLY A 213 16.57 -6.36 3.07
N TYR A 214 17.81 -6.61 3.48
CA TYR A 214 18.11 -7.13 4.81
C TYR A 214 19.29 -6.43 5.47
N THR A 215 19.32 -6.48 6.80
CA THR A 215 20.46 -6.11 7.63
C THR A 215 20.85 -7.25 8.57
N THR A 216 22.13 -7.40 8.86
CA THR A 216 22.66 -8.52 9.65
C THR A 216 23.12 -8.06 11.02
N ASN A 217 22.68 -8.72 12.09
CA ASN A 217 23.05 -8.35 13.45
C ASN A 217 24.34 -9.03 13.95
N ASP A 218 24.74 -8.72 15.19
CA ASP A 218 25.93 -9.28 15.86
C ASP A 218 25.96 -10.81 15.93
N ASN A 219 24.79 -11.46 15.84
CA ASN A 219 24.64 -12.91 15.84
C ASN A 219 24.65 -13.52 14.43
N LYS A 220 24.95 -12.73 13.40
CA LYS A 220 24.88 -13.10 11.97
C LYS A 220 23.46 -13.45 11.48
N GLU A 221 22.44 -12.88 12.11
CA GLU A 221 21.05 -13.09 11.72
C GLU A 221 20.58 -11.97 10.77
N GLN A 222 20.12 -12.35 9.58
CA GLN A 222 19.65 -11.43 8.51
C GLN A 222 18.20 -11.03 8.72
N ASN A 223 17.94 -9.79 9.15
CA ASN A 223 16.59 -9.28 9.37
C ASN A 223 16.16 -8.43 8.18
N ALA A 224 14.94 -8.63 7.70
CA ALA A 224 14.39 -7.79 6.65
C ALA A 224 14.34 -6.33 7.13
N TYR A 225 14.57 -5.41 6.21
CA TYR A 225 14.81 -4.01 6.54
C TYR A 225 14.16 -3.10 5.49
N ILE A 226 13.61 -1.98 5.97
CA ILE A 226 13.01 -0.94 5.13
C ILE A 226 13.58 0.41 5.51
N ALA A 227 13.88 1.24 4.52
CA ALA A 227 14.29 2.62 4.70
C ALA A 227 13.48 3.53 3.79
N LYS A 228 13.03 4.66 4.34
CA LYS A 228 12.34 5.75 3.67
C LYS A 228 13.23 6.98 3.63
N LEU A 229 13.40 7.54 2.44
CA LEU A 229 14.20 8.72 2.21
C LEU A 229 13.39 9.79 1.46
N ASP A 230 13.74 11.05 1.71
CA ASP A 230 13.27 12.14 0.87
C ASP A 230 14.09 12.27 -0.43
N ALA A 231 13.70 13.19 -1.31
CA ALA A 231 14.35 13.44 -2.59
C ALA A 231 15.84 13.85 -2.50
N SER A 232 16.26 14.38 -1.35
CA SER A 232 17.65 14.78 -1.08
C SER A 232 18.50 13.62 -0.59
N GLY A 233 17.90 12.45 -0.36
CA GLY A 233 18.54 11.30 0.25
C GLY A 233 18.62 11.39 1.77
N LYS A 234 17.85 12.26 2.43
CA LYS A 234 17.76 12.26 3.89
C LYS A 234 16.89 11.09 4.33
N ILE A 235 17.42 10.24 5.22
CA ILE A 235 16.65 9.17 5.86
C ILE A 235 15.61 9.80 6.77
N MET A 236 14.34 9.54 6.47
CA MET A 236 13.20 10.03 7.24
C MET A 236 12.73 9.00 8.25
N TYR A 237 12.92 7.71 7.93
CA TYR A 237 12.54 6.57 8.75
C TYR A 237 13.25 5.32 8.23
N ASP A 238 13.62 4.43 9.13
CA ASP A 238 14.17 3.12 8.84
C ASP A 238 13.81 2.15 9.96
N GLU A 239 13.55 0.89 9.61
CA GLU A 239 13.14 -0.13 10.58
C GLU A 239 13.47 -1.54 10.11
N LYS A 240 13.81 -2.42 11.07
CA LYS A 240 13.84 -3.87 10.87
C LYS A 240 12.42 -4.40 10.83
N ILE A 241 12.02 -4.94 9.70
CA ILE A 241 10.68 -5.47 9.45
C ILE A 241 10.71 -6.99 9.39
N GLY A 242 9.81 -7.66 10.10
CA GLY A 242 9.82 -9.11 10.23
C GLY A 242 10.24 -9.58 11.61
N GLU A 243 10.48 -10.88 11.75
CA GLU A 243 10.83 -11.46 13.06
C GLU A 243 12.34 -11.36 13.30
N ILE A 244 12.69 -10.71 14.41
CA ILE A 244 14.06 -10.48 14.82
C ILE A 244 14.71 -11.82 15.18
N GLY A 245 15.89 -12.07 14.59
CA GLY A 245 16.77 -13.17 15.01
C GLY A 245 16.83 -14.38 14.08
N LYS A 246 16.42 -14.23 12.81
CA LYS A 246 16.50 -15.28 11.77
C LYS A 246 16.58 -14.66 10.38
N ILE A 247 16.79 -15.49 9.36
CA ILE A 247 16.86 -15.09 7.94
C ILE A 247 15.49 -14.62 7.46
N ASN A 248 15.42 -13.33 7.11
CA ASN A 248 14.32 -12.69 6.41
C ASN A 248 14.92 -11.82 5.33
N ASN A 249 14.44 -11.98 4.09
CA ASN A 249 14.90 -11.17 2.98
C ASN A 249 13.70 -10.69 2.18
N ILE A 250 13.70 -9.41 1.81
CA ILE A 250 12.73 -8.81 0.90
C ILE A 250 13.42 -8.61 -0.45
N THR A 251 12.84 -9.20 -1.48
CA THR A 251 13.37 -9.23 -2.85
C THR A 251 12.61 -8.31 -3.79
N SER A 252 11.37 -7.92 -3.45
CA SER A 252 10.51 -7.09 -4.28
C SER A 252 9.69 -6.12 -3.44
N ILE A 253 9.49 -4.92 -3.97
CA ILE A 253 8.59 -3.90 -3.43
C ILE A 253 7.84 -3.19 -4.57
N GLU A 254 6.54 -2.96 -4.38
CA GLU A 254 5.74 -2.12 -5.28
C GLU A 254 4.74 -1.26 -4.52
N GLU A 255 4.43 -0.09 -5.06
CA GLU A 255 3.31 0.72 -4.58
C GLU A 255 2.03 0.35 -5.34
N THR A 256 0.97 0.08 -4.59
CA THR A 256 -0.34 -0.20 -5.16
C THR A 256 -1.05 1.09 -5.59
N PRO A 257 -2.08 1.02 -6.46
CA PRO A 257 -2.85 2.21 -6.85
C PRO A 257 -3.48 2.98 -5.68
N ASP A 258 -3.82 2.29 -4.58
CA ASP A 258 -4.34 2.88 -3.34
C ASP A 258 -3.24 3.35 -2.35
N LYS A 259 -1.99 3.48 -2.84
CA LYS A 259 -0.81 3.99 -2.11
C LYS A 259 -0.35 3.12 -0.94
N LYS A 260 -0.70 1.84 -0.93
CA LYS A 260 -0.09 0.86 -0.02
C LYS A 260 1.22 0.39 -0.63
N LEU A 261 2.09 -0.17 0.20
CA LEU A 261 3.27 -0.88 -0.27
C LEU A 261 3.05 -2.38 -0.11
N ILE A 262 3.37 -3.13 -1.14
CA ILE A 262 3.45 -4.59 -1.08
C ILE A 262 4.91 -5.01 -1.20
N LEU A 263 5.35 -5.82 -0.25
CA LEU A 263 6.70 -6.35 -0.17
C LEU A 263 6.62 -7.86 -0.25
N ALA A 264 7.54 -8.47 -1.00
CA ALA A 264 7.64 -9.92 -1.07
C ALA A 264 9.09 -10.39 -0.93
N GLY A 265 9.25 -11.62 -0.47
CA GLY A 265 10.53 -12.27 -0.27
C GLY A 265 10.36 -13.62 0.42
N TYR A 266 11.21 -13.92 1.39
CA TYR A 266 11.19 -15.20 2.11
C TYR A 266 11.67 -15.07 3.58
N THR A 267 11.31 -16.06 4.38
CA THR A 267 11.64 -16.12 5.82
C THR A 267 11.88 -17.56 6.27
N SER A 268 12.85 -17.78 7.16
CA SER A 268 13.04 -19.07 7.86
C SER A 268 12.32 -19.14 9.21
N VAL A 269 11.36 -18.24 9.43
CA VAL A 269 10.64 -18.10 10.69
C VAL A 269 9.29 -18.77 10.60
N ASN A 270 9.02 -19.70 11.53
CA ASN A 270 7.80 -20.51 11.57
C ASN A 270 7.49 -21.16 10.20
N SER A 271 8.54 -21.53 9.47
CA SER A 271 8.45 -22.09 8.13
C SER A 271 8.10 -23.58 8.17
N ASN A 272 7.36 -24.03 7.16
CA ASN A 272 7.14 -25.45 6.89
C ASN A 272 8.28 -26.01 6.03
N GLY A 273 9.52 -25.88 6.51
CA GLY A 273 10.73 -26.20 5.72
C GLY A 273 11.89 -25.28 6.09
N GLU A 274 12.82 -25.09 5.16
CA GLU A 274 13.98 -24.21 5.36
C GLU A 274 13.61 -22.73 5.32
N GLU A 275 12.89 -22.31 4.27
CA GLU A 275 12.47 -20.93 4.03
C GLU A 275 11.07 -20.94 3.39
N ASP A 276 10.17 -20.09 3.86
CA ASP A 276 8.82 -19.93 3.29
C ASP A 276 8.69 -18.56 2.62
N ALA A 277 7.82 -18.46 1.62
CA ALA A 277 7.49 -17.21 0.98
C ALA A 277 6.91 -16.25 2.01
N LEU A 278 7.31 -14.98 1.95
CA LEU A 278 6.89 -13.94 2.87
C LEU A 278 6.32 -12.77 2.07
N ILE A 279 5.09 -12.35 2.39
CA ILE A 279 4.48 -11.15 1.83
C ILE A 279 4.01 -10.25 2.96
N MET A 280 4.28 -8.96 2.81
CA MET A 280 3.87 -7.91 3.73
C MET A 280 3.15 -6.79 2.99
N ILE A 281 2.13 -6.21 3.62
CA ILE A 281 1.41 -5.05 3.13
C ILE A 281 1.57 -3.93 4.15
N PHE A 282 2.04 -2.78 3.71
CA PHE A 282 2.14 -1.56 4.50
C PHE A 282 1.10 -0.56 4.01
N ASP A 283 0.52 0.20 4.94
CA ASP A 283 -0.40 1.27 4.59
C ASP A 283 0.30 2.47 3.94
N LYS A 284 -0.48 3.45 3.49
CA LYS A 284 0.03 4.72 2.96
C LYS A 284 0.89 5.53 3.94
N SER A 285 0.81 5.23 5.24
CA SER A 285 1.63 5.82 6.29
C SER A 285 2.91 5.00 6.56
N LYS A 286 3.12 3.93 5.78
CA LYS A 286 4.27 3.03 5.82
C LYS A 286 4.30 2.22 7.12
N LYS A 287 3.12 1.90 7.65
CA LYS A 287 2.92 1.00 8.79
C LYS A 287 2.46 -0.37 8.29
N LEU A 288 3.06 -1.43 8.81
CA LEU A 288 2.67 -2.82 8.50
C LEU A 288 1.19 -3.06 8.86
N ILE A 289 0.39 -3.48 7.88
CA ILE A 289 -1.02 -3.87 8.03
C ILE A 289 -1.13 -5.39 8.12
N LEU A 290 -0.50 -6.10 7.17
CA LEU A 290 -0.67 -7.53 6.99
C LEU A 290 0.68 -8.17 6.70
N LYS A 291 0.92 -9.33 7.31
CA LYS A 291 2.08 -10.18 7.07
C LYS A 291 1.59 -11.61 6.93
N LYS A 292 2.01 -12.31 5.88
CA LYS A 292 1.72 -13.73 5.70
C LYS A 292 2.96 -14.44 5.19
N SER A 293 3.29 -15.54 5.84
CA SER A 293 4.19 -16.54 5.29
C SER A 293 3.37 -17.71 4.74
N PHE A 294 3.83 -18.29 3.64
CA PHE A 294 3.27 -19.53 3.10
C PHE A 294 4.38 -20.29 2.39
N GLY A 295 4.37 -21.60 2.58
CA GLY A 295 5.35 -22.52 2.03
C GLY A 295 4.85 -23.93 2.18
N LYS A 296 5.46 -24.84 1.44
CA LYS A 296 5.06 -26.24 1.38
C LYS A 296 5.90 -27.05 2.37
N THR A 297 6.81 -27.91 1.93
CA THR A 297 7.60 -28.79 2.84
C THR A 297 9.09 -28.48 2.84
N MET A 298 9.55 -27.63 1.91
CA MET A 298 10.94 -27.25 1.68
C MET A 298 11.02 -25.73 1.41
N SER A 299 12.10 -25.25 0.77
CA SER A 299 12.29 -23.82 0.48
C SER A 299 11.30 -23.31 -0.57
N ASP A 300 10.61 -22.22 -0.25
CA ASP A 300 9.65 -21.50 -1.08
C ASP A 300 10.00 -20.01 -1.03
N LYS A 301 10.29 -19.39 -2.18
CA LYS A 301 10.73 -17.98 -2.28
C LYS A 301 9.89 -17.23 -3.30
N ILE A 302 9.59 -15.97 -3.01
CA ILE A 302 9.06 -15.03 -4.00
C ILE A 302 10.18 -14.08 -4.41
N ASN A 303 10.33 -13.87 -5.71
CA ASN A 303 11.35 -13.01 -6.30
C ASN A 303 10.73 -11.69 -6.79
N ALA A 304 9.49 -11.72 -7.30
CA ALA A 304 8.78 -10.52 -7.73
C ALA A 304 7.28 -10.58 -7.39
N ILE A 305 6.69 -9.42 -7.10
CA ILE A 305 5.25 -9.25 -6.86
C ILE A 305 4.73 -7.99 -7.55
N LYS A 306 3.53 -8.07 -8.13
CA LYS A 306 2.83 -6.92 -8.75
C LYS A 306 1.37 -6.85 -8.31
N PRO A 307 0.79 -5.65 -8.16
CA PRO A 307 -0.67 -5.50 -8.09
C PRO A 307 -1.30 -6.02 -9.38
N TYR A 308 -2.30 -6.89 -9.26
CA TYR A 308 -2.94 -7.52 -10.42
C TYR A 308 -4.36 -7.97 -10.09
N LYS A 309 -5.33 -7.47 -10.87
CA LYS A 309 -6.77 -7.78 -10.86
C LYS A 309 -7.30 -8.38 -9.55
N GLY A 310 -7.83 -7.53 -8.66
CA GLY A 310 -8.43 -7.97 -7.40
C GLY A 310 -7.44 -8.53 -6.37
N GLY A 311 -6.16 -8.17 -6.47
CA GLY A 311 -5.15 -8.55 -5.48
C GLY A 311 -3.74 -8.46 -6.06
N TYR A 312 -2.98 -9.54 -5.94
CA TYR A 312 -1.55 -9.55 -6.28
C TYR A 312 -1.16 -10.79 -7.07
N LEU A 313 -0.19 -10.63 -7.96
CA LEU A 313 0.45 -11.73 -8.68
C LEU A 313 1.91 -11.79 -8.26
N ALA A 314 2.35 -12.95 -7.79
CA ALA A 314 3.72 -13.15 -7.34
C ALA A 314 4.36 -14.34 -8.05
N VAL A 315 5.65 -14.21 -8.32
CA VAL A 315 6.45 -15.26 -8.96
C VAL A 315 7.72 -15.51 -8.14
N GLY A 316 8.14 -16.76 -8.07
CA GLY A 316 9.44 -17.13 -7.55
C GLY A 316 9.73 -18.60 -7.79
N THR A 317 10.21 -19.29 -6.76
CA THR A 317 10.74 -20.65 -6.87
C THR A 317 10.36 -21.48 -5.65
N THR A 318 9.97 -22.72 -5.88
CA THR A 318 9.71 -23.74 -4.85
C THR A 318 10.62 -24.94 -5.04
N LYS A 319 11.14 -25.50 -3.95
CA LYS A 319 11.78 -26.83 -3.96
C LYS A 319 10.78 -27.93 -3.61
N SER A 320 9.62 -27.58 -3.06
CA SER A 320 8.73 -28.51 -2.38
C SER A 320 7.96 -29.49 -3.28
N LEU A 321 8.07 -29.39 -4.60
CA LEU A 321 7.34 -30.26 -5.55
C LEU A 321 8.17 -31.40 -6.14
N GLN A 322 9.49 -31.24 -6.19
CA GLN A 322 10.39 -32.24 -6.75
C GLN A 322 11.57 -32.40 -5.80
N GLU A 323 11.85 -33.63 -5.37
CA GLU A 323 13.01 -33.91 -4.52
C GLU A 323 14.28 -33.33 -5.17
N ASN A 324 14.90 -32.38 -4.45
CA ASN A 324 16.11 -31.68 -4.84
C ASN A 324 16.04 -30.77 -6.09
N ASN A 325 14.85 -30.48 -6.64
CA ASN A 325 14.71 -29.58 -7.79
C ASN A 325 13.87 -28.32 -7.51
N GLU A 326 14.45 -27.18 -7.84
CA GLU A 326 13.79 -25.87 -7.93
C GLU A 326 12.80 -25.83 -9.10
N THR A 327 11.59 -25.38 -8.81
CA THR A 327 10.47 -25.25 -9.73
C THR A 327 9.94 -23.83 -9.69
N LEU A 328 9.77 -23.20 -10.86
CA LEU A 328 9.14 -21.89 -11.00
C LEU A 328 7.74 -21.96 -10.42
N TYR A 329 7.48 -21.06 -9.48
CA TYR A 329 6.25 -20.94 -8.73
C TYR A 329 5.54 -19.63 -9.10
N LEU A 330 4.27 -19.73 -9.45
CA LEU A 330 3.39 -18.60 -9.72
C LEU A 330 2.19 -18.68 -8.78
N VAL A 331 1.87 -17.58 -8.11
CA VAL A 331 0.73 -17.53 -7.20
C VAL A 331 -0.06 -16.24 -7.39
N LYS A 332 -1.38 -16.39 -7.50
CA LYS A 332 -2.33 -15.27 -7.44
C LYS A 332 -2.91 -15.21 -6.04
N LEU A 333 -2.97 -14.01 -5.51
CA LEU A 333 -3.47 -13.70 -4.17
C LEU A 333 -4.60 -12.69 -4.25
N ASP A 334 -5.53 -12.73 -3.30
CA ASP A 334 -6.48 -11.64 -3.04
C ASP A 334 -5.81 -10.51 -2.22
N PHE A 335 -6.58 -9.48 -1.83
CA PHE A 335 -6.06 -8.36 -1.04
C PHE A 335 -5.69 -8.75 0.40
N GLU A 336 -6.26 -9.84 0.91
CA GLU A 336 -6.00 -10.44 2.22
C GLU A 336 -4.88 -11.51 2.17
N LEU A 337 -4.16 -11.61 1.05
CA LEU A 337 -3.11 -12.60 0.81
C LEU A 337 -3.57 -14.06 0.89
N ASN A 338 -4.85 -14.36 0.65
CA ASN A 338 -5.30 -15.72 0.44
C ASN A 338 -4.93 -16.16 -0.97
N VAL A 339 -4.42 -17.38 -1.08
CA VAL A 339 -4.08 -17.99 -2.36
C VAL A 339 -5.37 -18.23 -3.13
N ILE A 340 -5.49 -17.52 -4.24
CA ILE A 340 -6.58 -17.69 -5.18
C ILE A 340 -6.32 -18.93 -6.03
N TRP A 341 -5.16 -18.96 -6.67
CA TRP A 341 -4.67 -20.12 -7.41
C TRP A 341 -3.14 -20.11 -7.43
N GLU A 342 -2.57 -21.28 -7.64
CA GLU A 342 -1.14 -21.47 -7.87
C GLU A 342 -0.89 -22.25 -9.16
N ARG A 343 0.23 -21.95 -9.82
CA ARG A 343 0.72 -22.64 -11.01
C ARG A 343 2.20 -22.91 -10.87
N PHE A 344 2.65 -23.97 -11.52
CA PHE A 344 4.03 -24.40 -11.50
C PHE A 344 4.49 -24.71 -12.91
N TYR A 345 5.71 -24.31 -13.25
CA TYR A 345 6.34 -24.76 -14.49
C TYR A 345 7.30 -25.91 -14.18
N ILE A 346 6.77 -27.13 -14.21
CA ILE A 346 7.54 -28.34 -13.90
C ILE A 346 8.36 -28.75 -15.12
N ASN A 347 9.69 -28.66 -15.01
CA ASN A 347 10.61 -29.32 -15.91
C ASN A 347 10.94 -30.70 -15.32
N SER A 348 10.61 -31.78 -16.04
CA SER A 348 10.82 -33.16 -15.57
C SER A 348 12.28 -33.62 -15.62
N LYS A 349 13.16 -32.85 -16.27
CA LYS A 349 14.57 -33.19 -16.51
C LYS A 349 15.54 -32.14 -15.97
N GLY A 350 15.07 -31.24 -15.10
CA GLY A 350 15.91 -30.23 -14.46
C GLY A 350 15.10 -29.17 -13.73
N PHE A 351 15.67 -27.97 -13.62
CA PHE A 351 15.15 -26.90 -12.75
C PHE A 351 14.38 -25.84 -13.53
N SER A 352 13.56 -25.07 -12.82
CA SER A 352 12.99 -23.82 -13.33
C SER A 352 12.90 -22.76 -12.24
N PHE A 353 13.06 -21.51 -12.64
CA PHE A 353 13.14 -20.34 -11.76
C PHE A 353 12.26 -19.24 -12.32
N GLY A 354 11.42 -18.63 -11.47
CA GLY A 354 10.72 -17.40 -11.81
C GLY A 354 11.44 -16.20 -11.22
N ASN A 355 11.83 -15.23 -12.05
CA ASN A 355 12.63 -14.08 -11.62
C ASN A 355 11.80 -12.79 -11.58
N ASP A 356 11.00 -12.53 -12.61
CA ASP A 356 10.22 -11.29 -12.70
C ASP A 356 8.85 -11.53 -13.37
N VAL A 357 7.92 -10.60 -13.14
CA VAL A 357 6.58 -10.61 -13.72
C VAL A 357 6.18 -9.21 -14.19
N VAL A 358 5.72 -9.15 -15.44
CA VAL A 358 5.14 -7.95 -16.04
C VAL A 358 3.64 -8.17 -16.21
N VAL A 359 2.85 -7.18 -15.81
CA VAL A 359 1.38 -7.25 -15.88
C VAL A 359 0.84 -6.21 -16.85
N ASP A 360 -0.23 -6.57 -17.54
CA ASP A 360 -1.05 -5.70 -18.39
C ASP A 360 -2.54 -5.91 -18.05
N LYS A 361 -3.44 -5.09 -18.61
CA LYS A 361 -4.88 -5.15 -18.34
C LYS A 361 -5.50 -6.50 -18.66
N SER A 362 -5.03 -7.22 -19.67
CA SER A 362 -5.63 -8.49 -20.11
C SER A 362 -4.61 -9.63 -20.20
N SER A 363 -3.41 -9.45 -19.66
CA SER A 363 -2.38 -10.47 -19.70
C SER A 363 -1.33 -10.25 -18.62
N PHE A 364 -0.53 -11.28 -18.36
CA PHE A 364 0.69 -11.15 -17.59
C PHE A 364 1.75 -12.07 -18.17
N THR A 365 3.02 -11.67 -18.03
CA THR A 365 4.16 -12.39 -18.57
C THR A 365 5.17 -12.66 -17.47
N ILE A 366 5.56 -13.92 -17.33
CA ILE A 366 6.56 -14.38 -16.38
C ILE A 366 7.88 -14.53 -17.11
N PHE A 367 8.94 -14.02 -16.49
CA PHE A 367 10.31 -14.14 -16.97
C PHE A 367 11.13 -14.93 -15.97
N GLY A 368 11.95 -15.83 -16.50
CA GLY A 368 12.69 -16.75 -15.66
C GLY A 368 13.75 -17.52 -16.43
N SER A 369 14.10 -18.69 -15.91
CA SER A 369 14.98 -19.62 -16.58
C SER A 369 14.58 -21.06 -16.32
N THR A 370 15.02 -21.95 -17.19
CA THR A 370 14.92 -23.39 -16.99
C THR A 370 16.24 -24.05 -17.36
N GLU A 371 16.57 -25.15 -16.70
CA GLU A 371 17.78 -25.92 -16.96
C GLU A 371 17.40 -27.32 -17.43
N THR A 372 17.97 -27.74 -18.56
CA THR A 372 17.84 -29.12 -19.05
C THR A 372 19.21 -29.62 -19.45
N ASN A 373 19.62 -30.81 -19.01
CA ASN A 373 20.93 -31.40 -19.32
C ASN A 373 22.12 -30.47 -19.01
N LYS A 374 22.07 -29.75 -17.88
CA LYS A 374 23.09 -28.76 -17.45
C LYS A 374 23.25 -27.53 -18.35
N GLN A 375 22.28 -27.26 -19.23
CA GLN A 375 22.23 -26.03 -20.00
C GLN A 375 21.06 -25.18 -19.51
N ARG A 376 21.33 -23.93 -19.13
CA ARG A 376 20.33 -22.97 -18.67
C ARG A 376 19.81 -22.13 -19.83
N LYS A 377 18.49 -22.02 -19.97
CA LYS A 377 17.82 -21.22 -20.98
C LYS A 377 16.86 -20.24 -20.32
N SER A 378 16.74 -19.05 -20.88
CA SER A 378 15.73 -18.09 -20.44
C SER A 378 14.35 -18.58 -20.84
N LEU A 379 13.39 -18.40 -19.94
CA LEU A 379 12.01 -18.86 -20.08
C LEU A 379 11.07 -17.66 -20.03
N ILE A 380 10.15 -17.59 -20.99
CA ILE A 380 9.06 -16.62 -21.04
C ILE A 380 7.74 -17.37 -21.08
N LEU A 381 6.85 -17.07 -20.14
CA LEU A 381 5.49 -17.61 -20.09
C LEU A 381 4.50 -16.45 -20.14
N ASN A 382 3.75 -16.32 -21.23
CA ASN A 382 2.69 -15.31 -21.33
C ASN A 382 1.33 -15.96 -21.09
N TYR A 383 0.54 -15.34 -20.23
CA TYR A 383 -0.82 -15.74 -19.95
C TYR A 383 -1.79 -14.64 -20.35
N LYS A 384 -2.80 -15.00 -21.14
CA LYS A 384 -3.95 -14.15 -21.41
C LYS A 384 -4.96 -14.33 -20.28
N ASP A 385 -5.48 -13.21 -19.79
CA ASP A 385 -6.50 -13.18 -18.74
C ASP A 385 -7.82 -12.70 -19.34
N ASN A 386 -8.69 -13.66 -19.64
CA ASN A 386 -9.98 -13.46 -20.28
C ASN A 386 -11.11 -13.18 -19.28
N SER A 387 -10.83 -12.98 -17.99
CA SER A 387 -11.84 -12.76 -16.95
C SER A 387 -12.87 -11.70 -17.31
N ASP A 388 -12.44 -10.55 -17.85
CA ASP A 388 -13.33 -9.45 -18.22
C ASP A 388 -14.27 -9.81 -19.39
N GLU A 389 -13.78 -10.59 -20.36
CA GLU A 389 -14.57 -11.05 -21.50
C GLU A 389 -15.65 -12.04 -21.06
N PHE A 390 -15.29 -12.97 -20.17
CA PHE A 390 -16.23 -13.93 -19.59
C PHE A 390 -17.31 -13.24 -18.75
N ILE A 391 -16.93 -12.25 -17.93
CA ILE A 391 -17.89 -11.44 -17.17
C ILE A 391 -18.84 -10.71 -18.11
N SER A 392 -18.31 -10.05 -19.15
CA SER A 392 -19.12 -9.31 -20.13
C SER A 392 -20.12 -10.20 -20.87
N ASN A 393 -19.68 -11.36 -21.37
CA ASN A 393 -20.55 -12.31 -22.07
C ASN A 393 -21.66 -12.84 -21.16
N TYR A 394 -21.33 -13.18 -19.91
CA TYR A 394 -22.32 -13.64 -18.94
C TYR A 394 -23.38 -12.56 -18.63
N LEU A 395 -22.97 -11.30 -18.45
CA LEU A 395 -23.90 -10.19 -18.21
C LEU A 395 -24.78 -9.89 -19.42
N ASN A 396 -24.29 -10.10 -20.65
CA ASN A 396 -25.08 -9.93 -21.88
C ASN A 396 -26.12 -11.04 -22.07
N GLU A 397 -25.78 -12.28 -21.73
CA GLU A 397 -26.70 -13.42 -21.78
C GLU A 397 -27.77 -13.36 -20.68
N ASN A 398 -27.55 -12.58 -19.63
CA ASN A 398 -28.45 -12.46 -18.49
C ASN A 398 -28.85 -10.99 -18.23
N PRO A 399 -29.56 -10.32 -19.15
CA PRO A 399 -29.80 -8.86 -19.09
C PRO A 399 -30.73 -8.41 -17.96
N SER A 400 -31.44 -9.33 -17.30
CA SER A 400 -32.20 -9.07 -16.06
C SER A 400 -31.31 -8.97 -14.82
N VAL A 401 -30.01 -9.26 -14.95
CA VAL A 401 -29.02 -9.15 -13.89
C VAL A 401 -28.56 -7.70 -13.77
N ASP A 402 -28.69 -7.16 -12.55
CA ASP A 402 -28.15 -5.85 -12.23
C ASP A 402 -26.62 -5.84 -12.42
N LYS A 403 -26.16 -5.05 -13.39
CA LYS A 403 -24.73 -4.92 -13.75
C LYS A 403 -23.87 -4.41 -12.58
N ASN A 404 -24.49 -3.89 -11.51
CA ASN A 404 -23.81 -3.38 -10.33
C ASN A 404 -23.60 -4.42 -9.21
N LYS A 405 -24.00 -5.68 -9.40
CA LYS A 405 -23.80 -6.72 -8.38
C LYS A 405 -22.56 -7.58 -8.66
N ASN A 406 -21.51 -7.34 -7.88
CA ASN A 406 -20.27 -8.13 -7.89
C ASN A 406 -20.54 -9.63 -7.65
N GLU A 407 -21.48 -10.01 -6.76
CA GLU A 407 -21.89 -11.41 -6.49
C GLU A 407 -22.28 -12.24 -7.74
N LEU A 408 -22.74 -11.62 -8.83
CA LEU A 408 -23.10 -12.32 -10.05
C LEU A 408 -21.93 -12.47 -11.04
N GLN A 409 -20.94 -11.58 -10.98
CA GLN A 409 -19.65 -11.73 -11.66
C GLN A 409 -18.84 -12.87 -11.01
N VAL A 410 -19.02 -13.02 -9.70
CA VAL A 410 -18.49 -14.08 -8.84
C VAL A 410 -19.00 -15.46 -9.25
N LEU A 411 -20.32 -15.61 -9.27
CA LEU A 411 -20.99 -16.83 -9.72
C LEU A 411 -20.66 -17.20 -11.17
N ALA A 412 -20.46 -16.20 -12.05
CA ALA A 412 -20.06 -16.43 -13.43
C ALA A 412 -18.68 -17.09 -13.51
N LEU A 413 -17.68 -16.52 -12.83
CA LEU A 413 -16.31 -17.04 -12.81
C LEU A 413 -16.21 -18.41 -12.09
N GLU A 414 -16.97 -18.62 -11.01
CA GLU A 414 -17.02 -19.90 -10.27
C GLU A 414 -17.63 -21.03 -11.10
N LYS A 415 -18.72 -20.77 -11.84
CA LYS A 415 -19.35 -21.77 -12.72
C LYS A 415 -18.40 -22.29 -13.79
N TYR A 416 -17.54 -21.43 -14.35
CA TYR A 416 -16.54 -21.81 -15.36
C TYR A 416 -15.32 -22.51 -14.74
N ALA A 417 -14.94 -22.17 -13.51
CA ALA A 417 -13.86 -22.83 -12.77
C ALA A 417 -14.17 -24.29 -12.40
N VAL A 418 -15.37 -24.53 -11.85
CA VAL A 418 -15.83 -25.84 -11.37
C VAL A 418 -15.93 -26.88 -12.50
N GLN A 419 -16.25 -26.46 -13.73
CA GLN A 419 -16.36 -27.37 -14.87
C GLN A 419 -15.03 -28.01 -15.28
N ASN A 420 -13.88 -27.53 -14.80
CA ASN A 420 -12.60 -27.82 -15.44
C ASN A 420 -11.43 -28.20 -14.52
N ASN A 421 -11.71 -28.68 -13.30
CA ASN A 421 -10.70 -29.13 -12.33
C ASN A 421 -9.60 -28.08 -12.01
N LEU A 422 -9.85 -26.80 -12.26
CA LEU A 422 -9.10 -25.73 -11.62
C LEU A 422 -9.65 -25.59 -10.20
N THR A 423 -8.83 -25.82 -9.19
CA THR A 423 -9.16 -25.38 -7.84
C THR A 423 -9.02 -23.86 -7.80
N LEU A 424 -10.05 -23.13 -8.24
CA LEU A 424 -10.40 -21.92 -7.51
C LEU A 424 -10.73 -22.45 -6.11
N LEU A 425 -9.85 -22.20 -5.14
CA LEU A 425 -9.94 -22.76 -3.80
C LEU A 425 -11.17 -22.16 -3.08
N ASP A 426 -12.39 -22.57 -3.47
CA ASP A 426 -13.74 -22.24 -2.96
C ASP A 426 -14.00 -20.77 -2.49
N LYS A 427 -13.14 -19.79 -2.82
CA LYS A 427 -13.18 -18.42 -2.26
C LYS A 427 -12.54 -17.36 -3.16
N VAL A 428 -12.41 -17.64 -4.44
CA VAL A 428 -11.66 -16.74 -5.36
C VAL A 428 -12.54 -15.64 -5.93
N VAL A 429 -13.85 -15.77 -5.80
CA VAL A 429 -14.74 -14.74 -6.33
C VAL A 429 -15.68 -14.22 -5.23
N GLU A 430 -16.04 -14.98 -4.20
CA GLU A 430 -16.45 -14.37 -2.93
C GLU A 430 -15.27 -13.69 -2.21
N LYS A 431 -15.09 -12.38 -2.41
CA LYS A 431 -14.78 -11.36 -1.38
C LYS A 431 -14.43 -10.00 -2.00
N GLU A 432 -15.44 -9.15 -2.19
CA GLU A 432 -15.32 -7.79 -1.69
C GLU A 432 -15.78 -7.84 -0.22
N PHE A 433 -14.82 -7.65 0.70
CA PHE A 433 -15.03 -7.52 2.14
C PHE A 433 -15.97 -8.54 2.81
N GLU A 434 -15.43 -9.72 3.13
CA GLU A 434 -15.84 -10.45 4.32
C GLU A 434 -14.62 -10.90 5.13
N ASP A 435 -14.66 -10.65 6.43
CA ASP A 435 -13.68 -11.02 7.45
C ASP A 435 -12.98 -12.38 7.24
N VAL A 436 -11.67 -12.40 7.52
CA VAL A 436 -10.98 -13.60 8.03
C VAL A 436 -10.45 -13.31 9.42
N THR A 437 -10.94 -14.12 10.35
CA THR A 437 -10.45 -14.28 11.72
C THR A 437 -9.07 -14.94 11.73
N TYR A 438 -8.08 -14.31 12.36
CA TYR A 438 -6.83 -14.97 12.74
C TYR A 438 -7.06 -15.80 14.02
N ARG A 439 -6.79 -17.11 13.95
CA ARG A 439 -6.54 -17.92 15.15
C ARG A 439 -5.11 -17.66 15.61
N GLY A 440 -4.95 -17.24 16.86
CA GLY A 440 -3.66 -17.39 17.56
C GLY A 440 -2.94 -16.13 18.02
N SER A 441 -3.65 -15.09 18.45
CA SER A 441 -3.15 -14.19 19.50
C SER A 441 -4.34 -13.65 20.31
N GLY A 442 -4.89 -14.50 21.18
CA GLY A 442 -5.83 -14.13 22.26
C GLY A 442 -6.87 -13.06 21.93
N ASP A 443 -7.92 -13.43 21.18
CA ASP A 443 -9.07 -12.59 20.89
C ASP A 443 -9.97 -12.38 22.14
N PRO A 444 -10.16 -11.15 22.65
CA PRO A 444 -11.07 -10.85 23.74
C PRO A 444 -12.56 -10.87 23.34
N LEU A 445 -12.91 -11.18 22.08
CA LEU A 445 -14.27 -11.04 21.51
C LEU A 445 -14.97 -12.35 21.16
N LYS A 446 -14.50 -13.49 21.67
CA LYS A 446 -15.16 -14.77 21.44
C LYS A 446 -16.50 -14.86 22.19
N GLY A 447 -17.63 -14.65 21.50
CA GLY A 447 -18.97 -14.99 22.05
C GLY A 447 -20.22 -14.33 21.46
N LEU A 448 -20.14 -13.34 20.55
CA LEU A 448 -21.33 -12.63 20.07
C LEU A 448 -21.78 -13.12 18.69
N ASN A 449 -22.84 -13.96 18.66
CA ASN A 449 -23.58 -14.34 17.45
C ASN A 449 -24.40 -13.15 16.95
N VAL A 450 -24.21 -12.71 15.71
CA VAL A 450 -25.01 -11.62 15.16
C VAL A 450 -25.38 -11.84 13.68
N SER A 451 -26.29 -12.77 13.45
CA SER A 451 -27.16 -12.77 12.26
C SER A 451 -28.40 -11.91 12.56
N LYS A 452 -28.34 -10.59 12.31
CA LYS A 452 -29.51 -9.68 12.27
C LYS A 452 -29.16 -8.33 11.64
N SER A 453 -30.09 -7.83 10.83
CA SER A 453 -29.99 -6.64 9.96
C SER A 453 -29.60 -5.34 10.68
N LEU A 454 -29.21 -4.32 9.89
CA LEU A 454 -28.89 -2.95 10.35
C LEU A 454 -30.04 -2.24 11.06
N ASP A 455 -31.27 -2.75 10.94
CA ASP A 455 -32.47 -2.17 11.55
C ASP A 455 -32.44 -2.21 13.10
N ASP A 456 -31.51 -2.98 13.68
CA ASP A 456 -31.33 -3.16 15.13
C ASP A 456 -30.25 -2.25 15.77
N LEU A 457 -29.61 -1.33 15.03
CA LEU A 457 -28.66 -0.37 15.62
C LEU A 457 -29.40 0.65 16.49
N LYS A 458 -29.47 0.38 17.80
CA LYS A 458 -29.89 1.37 18.80
C LYS A 458 -28.82 2.46 18.90
N VAL A 459 -29.15 3.64 18.41
CA VAL A 459 -28.31 4.84 18.49
C VAL A 459 -28.87 5.75 19.57
N GLY A 460 -28.00 6.24 20.48
CA GLY A 460 -28.39 7.22 21.49
C GLY A 460 -28.64 8.61 20.91
N ASN A 461 -28.83 9.58 21.81
CA ASN A 461 -29.09 10.96 21.44
C ASN A 461 -27.86 11.63 20.81
N TYR A 462 -28.11 12.69 20.04
CA TYR A 462 -27.06 13.49 19.40
C TYR A 462 -27.03 14.88 20.01
N TYR A 463 -25.94 15.16 20.70
CA TYR A 463 -25.60 16.45 21.32
C TYR A 463 -24.67 17.23 20.40
N ALA A 464 -24.94 18.52 20.26
CA ALA A 464 -24.08 19.46 19.56
C ALA A 464 -23.71 20.64 20.46
N LEU A 465 -22.41 20.89 20.63
CA LEU A 465 -21.86 22.13 21.16
C LEU A 465 -21.30 22.95 20.00
N ILE A 466 -21.92 24.09 19.71
CA ILE A 466 -21.58 24.94 18.58
C ILE A 466 -21.04 26.28 19.07
N ILE A 467 -19.81 26.62 18.71
CA ILE A 467 -19.13 27.83 19.17
C ILE A 467 -18.63 28.61 17.94
N GLY A 468 -19.00 29.88 17.84
CA GLY A 468 -18.53 30.78 16.79
C GLY A 468 -18.20 32.16 17.35
N ILE A 469 -17.02 32.70 17.07
CA ILE A 469 -16.55 33.95 17.66
C ILE A 469 -15.99 34.87 16.56
N ASP A 470 -16.76 35.88 16.18
CA ASP A 470 -16.33 36.94 15.27
C ASP A 470 -15.75 38.11 16.04
N LYS A 471 -16.38 38.45 17.16
CA LYS A 471 -16.02 39.62 17.97
C LYS A 471 -15.21 39.21 19.17
N TYR A 472 -14.25 40.05 19.55
CA TYR A 472 -13.41 39.86 20.73
C TYR A 472 -13.39 41.16 21.52
N SER A 473 -13.62 41.11 22.83
CA SER A 473 -13.53 42.30 23.69
C SER A 473 -12.11 42.63 24.14
N GLY A 474 -11.16 41.71 23.94
CA GLY A 474 -9.74 41.94 24.19
C GLY A 474 -9.00 42.50 22.97
N SER A 475 -7.69 42.28 22.91
CA SER A 475 -6.80 42.81 21.85
C SER A 475 -6.74 41.94 20.58
N TRP A 476 -7.62 40.95 20.44
CA TRP A 476 -7.71 40.11 19.25
C TRP A 476 -8.49 40.81 18.14
N SER A 477 -8.01 40.68 16.89
CA SER A 477 -8.70 41.26 15.73
C SER A 477 -10.02 40.52 15.46
N PRO A 478 -11.09 41.23 15.07
CA PRO A 478 -12.36 40.58 14.74
C PRO A 478 -12.24 39.70 13.48
N LEU A 479 -13.01 38.61 13.45
CA LEU A 479 -13.22 37.74 12.30
C LEU A 479 -14.57 38.05 11.64
N LYS A 480 -14.75 37.62 10.38
CA LYS A 480 -15.98 37.91 9.61
C LYS A 480 -16.95 36.74 9.52
N ASN A 481 -16.46 35.50 9.53
CA ASN A 481 -17.24 34.34 9.09
C ASN A 481 -17.52 33.31 10.20
N ALA A 482 -16.85 33.38 11.35
CA ALA A 482 -16.89 32.31 12.35
C ALA A 482 -18.28 32.08 12.97
N VAL A 483 -19.03 33.15 13.24
CA VAL A 483 -20.43 33.01 13.71
C VAL A 483 -21.34 32.50 12.59
N ASN A 484 -21.10 32.95 11.35
CA ASN A 484 -21.88 32.51 10.19
C ASN A 484 -21.67 31.01 9.92
N ASP A 485 -20.43 30.55 9.99
CA ASP A 485 -20.02 29.14 9.86
C ASP A 485 -20.73 28.28 10.92
N ALA A 486 -20.61 28.70 12.18
CA ALA A 486 -21.22 27.99 13.31
C ALA A 486 -22.75 27.91 13.21
N LYS A 487 -23.43 29.01 12.85
CA LYS A 487 -24.90 29.01 12.63
C LYS A 487 -25.33 28.13 11.47
N THR A 488 -24.56 28.12 10.38
CA THR A 488 -24.91 27.35 9.19
C THR A 488 -24.71 25.85 9.41
N ILE A 489 -23.66 25.45 10.14
CA ILE A 489 -23.47 24.08 10.62
C ILE A 489 -24.64 23.68 11.53
N GLU A 490 -25.00 24.50 12.52
CA GLU A 490 -26.13 24.22 13.41
C GLU A 490 -27.44 23.99 12.63
N GLY A 491 -27.74 24.87 11.66
CA GLY A 491 -28.92 24.75 10.80
C GLY A 491 -28.93 23.48 9.94
N LEU A 492 -27.78 23.08 9.40
CA LEU A 492 -27.64 21.84 8.64
C LEU A 492 -27.83 20.60 9.51
N LEU A 493 -27.23 20.56 10.70
CA LEU A 493 -27.39 19.47 11.64
C LEU A 493 -28.85 19.34 12.09
N LYS A 494 -29.54 20.45 12.38
CA LYS A 494 -30.96 20.46 12.74
C LYS A 494 -31.87 20.02 11.60
N SER A 495 -31.56 20.35 10.36
CA SER A 495 -32.45 20.07 9.22
C SER A 495 -32.26 18.67 8.64
N LYS A 496 -31.02 18.18 8.56
CA LYS A 496 -30.69 16.97 7.79
C LYS A 496 -30.34 15.75 8.64
N TYR A 497 -29.89 15.93 9.88
CA TYR A 497 -29.33 14.86 10.71
C TYR A 497 -30.06 14.71 12.06
N LYS A 498 -29.94 13.56 12.72
CA LYS A 498 -30.69 13.21 13.94
C LYS A 498 -30.25 13.93 15.23
N PHE A 499 -29.68 15.14 15.13
CA PHE A 499 -29.32 15.99 16.26
C PHE A 499 -30.54 16.54 17.00
N ASN A 500 -30.57 16.37 18.32
CA ASN A 500 -31.73 16.72 19.15
C ASN A 500 -31.39 17.54 20.40
N GLN A 501 -30.12 17.63 20.80
CA GLN A 501 -29.68 18.47 21.92
C GLN A 501 -28.63 19.48 21.45
N PHE A 502 -28.82 20.77 21.74
CA PHE A 502 -27.93 21.83 21.28
C PHE A 502 -27.55 22.79 22.43
N LYS A 503 -26.26 23.14 22.51
CA LYS A 503 -25.79 24.35 23.16
C LYS A 503 -24.97 25.15 22.16
N SER A 504 -25.33 26.42 21.99
CA SER A 504 -24.70 27.30 21.02
C SER A 504 -24.20 28.56 21.72
N LEU A 505 -22.95 28.94 21.49
CA LEU A 505 -22.32 30.13 22.06
C LEU A 505 -21.75 30.99 20.93
N TYR A 506 -22.19 32.25 20.86
CA TYR A 506 -21.76 33.19 19.83
C TYR A 506 -21.22 34.48 20.44
N ASN A 507 -20.08 34.95 19.96
CA ASN A 507 -19.49 36.24 20.36
C ASN A 507 -19.48 36.44 21.88
N GLU A 508 -20.20 37.44 22.39
CA GLU A 508 -20.22 37.90 23.79
C GLU A 508 -20.60 36.77 24.76
N THR A 509 -21.34 35.75 24.30
CA THR A 509 -21.70 34.60 25.13
C THR A 509 -20.62 33.52 25.15
N ALA A 510 -19.68 33.50 24.20
CA ALA A 510 -18.59 32.54 24.10
C ALA A 510 -17.38 32.95 24.97
N THR A 511 -17.64 33.25 26.25
CA THR A 511 -16.60 33.51 27.25
C THR A 511 -15.94 32.19 27.68
N ARG A 512 -14.73 32.26 28.26
CA ARG A 512 -14.03 31.08 28.79
C ARG A 512 -14.93 30.28 29.76
N GLU A 513 -15.57 31.00 30.68
CA GLU A 513 -16.49 30.42 31.66
C GLU A 513 -17.65 29.69 30.97
N ASN A 514 -18.33 30.33 30.01
CA ASN A 514 -19.48 29.71 29.34
C ASN A 514 -19.08 28.52 28.47
N ILE A 515 -17.91 28.55 27.84
CA ILE A 515 -17.41 27.40 27.07
C ILE A 515 -17.11 26.22 28.01
N ILE A 516 -16.49 26.46 29.16
CA ILE A 516 -16.25 25.42 30.18
C ILE A 516 -17.58 24.88 30.70
N ASN A 517 -18.53 25.74 31.08
CA ASN A 517 -19.87 25.33 31.53
C ASN A 517 -20.60 24.49 30.46
N ALA A 518 -20.37 24.77 29.17
CA ALA A 518 -20.94 23.98 28.08
C ALA A 518 -20.26 22.61 27.92
N LEU A 519 -18.95 22.50 28.16
CA LEU A 519 -18.24 21.21 28.21
C LEU A 519 -18.67 20.39 29.45
N GLU A 520 -18.86 21.04 30.60
CA GLU A 520 -19.40 20.42 31.81
C GLU A 520 -20.85 19.96 31.64
N TRP A 521 -21.64 20.69 30.85
CA TRP A 521 -22.97 20.23 30.46
C TRP A 521 -22.90 18.92 29.67
N LEU A 522 -21.94 18.77 28.74
CA LEU A 522 -21.72 17.50 28.03
C LEU A 522 -21.28 16.38 28.99
N LEU A 523 -20.38 16.67 29.94
CA LEU A 523 -19.98 15.71 30.99
C LEU A 523 -21.17 15.22 31.81
N THR A 524 -22.10 16.13 32.13
CA THR A 524 -23.24 15.83 33.01
C THR A 524 -24.37 15.11 32.28
N ASN A 525 -24.58 15.39 30.99
CA ASN A 525 -25.81 14.99 30.29
C ASN A 525 -25.62 13.89 29.24
N ALA A 526 -24.44 13.79 28.62
CA ALA A 526 -24.20 12.76 27.61
C ALA A 526 -24.07 11.38 28.28
N LYS A 527 -24.78 10.38 27.77
CA LYS A 527 -24.78 9.00 28.29
C LYS A 527 -23.92 8.07 27.41
N PRO A 528 -23.54 6.87 27.89
CA PRO A 528 -22.66 5.95 27.18
C PRO A 528 -23.02 5.57 25.73
N ASP A 529 -24.29 5.63 25.35
CA ASP A 529 -24.76 5.31 23.99
C ASP A 529 -24.99 6.56 23.12
N ASP A 530 -24.82 7.76 23.68
CA ASP A 530 -25.06 9.03 23.00
C ASP A 530 -23.86 9.45 22.11
N ASN A 531 -24.07 10.46 21.29
CA ASN A 531 -23.13 11.00 20.31
C ASN A 531 -22.93 12.51 20.57
N VAL A 532 -21.69 12.97 20.62
CA VAL A 532 -21.34 14.37 20.89
C VAL A 532 -20.56 14.96 19.73
N PHE A 533 -21.07 16.04 19.15
CA PHE A 533 -20.39 16.84 18.14
C PHE A 533 -20.01 18.19 18.74
N ILE A 534 -18.74 18.56 18.67
CA ILE A 534 -18.26 19.87 19.14
C ILE A 534 -17.72 20.60 17.91
N TYR A 535 -18.27 21.77 17.60
CA TYR A 535 -17.80 22.63 16.53
C TYR A 535 -17.29 23.95 17.11
N TYR A 536 -16.06 24.31 16.76
CA TYR A 536 -15.45 25.59 17.13
C TYR A 536 -14.98 26.31 15.87
N SER A 537 -15.37 27.58 15.72
CA SER A 537 -14.81 28.49 14.73
C SER A 537 -14.42 29.80 15.41
N GLY A 538 -13.17 30.24 15.22
CA GLY A 538 -12.59 31.40 15.89
C GLY A 538 -11.06 31.39 15.86
N HIS A 539 -10.44 32.34 16.56
CA HIS A 539 -8.98 32.39 16.72
C HIS A 539 -8.45 31.19 17.53
N GLY A 540 -7.37 30.61 17.03
CA GLY A 540 -6.52 29.70 17.79
C GLY A 540 -5.11 30.28 17.90
N GLU A 541 -4.43 30.05 19.02
CA GLU A 541 -3.06 30.49 19.21
C GLU A 541 -2.16 29.33 19.66
N PHE A 542 -0.99 29.23 19.03
CA PHE A 542 0.07 28.35 19.49
C PHE A 542 1.14 29.14 20.24
N LYS A 543 1.28 28.91 21.55
CA LYS A 543 2.39 29.49 22.33
C LYS A 543 3.59 28.55 22.23
N LYS A 544 4.53 28.90 21.34
CA LYS A 544 5.77 28.14 21.09
C LYS A 544 6.56 27.86 22.37
N ASP A 545 6.69 28.86 23.25
CA ASP A 545 7.45 28.74 24.51
C ASP A 545 6.84 27.73 25.49
N LEU A 546 5.52 27.55 25.43
CA LEU A 546 4.79 26.57 26.24
C LEU A 546 4.58 25.25 25.48
N ASN A 547 4.93 25.23 24.18
CA ASN A 547 4.63 24.15 23.25
C ASN A 547 3.17 23.69 23.29
N LYS A 548 2.23 24.65 23.47
CA LYS A 548 0.80 24.39 23.71
C LYS A 548 -0.13 25.20 22.82
N GLY A 549 -1.20 24.52 22.41
CA GLY A 549 -2.32 25.08 21.65
C GLY A 549 -3.45 25.62 22.49
N TYR A 550 -4.09 26.69 22.02
CA TYR A 550 -5.17 27.34 22.73
C TYR A 550 -6.31 27.78 21.78
N TRP A 551 -7.55 27.60 22.24
CA TRP A 551 -8.70 28.36 21.73
C TRP A 551 -8.74 29.72 22.40
N VAL A 552 -9.20 30.72 21.66
CA VAL A 552 -9.34 32.11 22.12
C VAL A 552 -10.82 32.43 22.31
N PRO A 553 -11.32 32.53 23.57
CA PRO A 553 -12.67 33.00 23.88
C PRO A 553 -12.86 34.51 23.70
N TYR A 554 -14.10 34.97 23.71
CA TYR A 554 -14.48 36.39 23.51
C TYR A 554 -13.70 37.39 24.37
N GLY A 555 -13.53 37.09 25.66
CA GLY A 555 -12.88 37.96 26.66
C GLY A 555 -11.36 37.82 26.76
N ALA A 556 -10.74 37.12 25.82
CA ALA A 556 -9.31 36.84 25.86
C ALA A 556 -8.47 37.99 25.28
N THR A 557 -7.25 38.17 25.80
CA THR A 557 -6.30 39.20 25.33
C THR A 557 -5.03 38.53 24.79
N THR A 558 -4.34 39.18 23.86
CA THR A 558 -3.09 38.67 23.25
C THR A 558 -1.93 38.54 24.25
N ASN A 559 -1.98 39.29 25.34
CA ASN A 559 -0.88 39.41 26.31
C ASN A 559 -0.94 38.38 27.44
N SER A 560 -2.04 37.63 27.57
CA SER A 560 -2.20 36.64 28.65
C SER A 560 -3.04 35.45 28.21
N THR A 561 -2.56 34.25 28.53
CA THR A 561 -3.27 32.99 28.30
C THR A 561 -4.31 32.65 29.38
N SER A 562 -4.50 33.51 30.39
CA SER A 562 -5.41 33.24 31.52
C SER A 562 -6.86 32.99 31.09
N ASN A 563 -7.30 33.69 30.05
CA ASN A 563 -8.62 33.55 29.47
C ASN A 563 -8.68 32.59 28.28
N TYR A 564 -7.58 31.89 27.97
CA TYR A 564 -7.56 30.88 26.91
C TYR A 564 -8.06 29.52 27.41
N ILE A 565 -8.39 28.64 26.48
CA ILE A 565 -8.69 27.23 26.76
C ILE A 565 -7.65 26.40 26.05
N SER A 566 -6.85 25.64 26.79
CA SER A 566 -5.77 24.86 26.18
C SER A 566 -6.29 23.57 25.54
N ASN A 567 -5.58 23.06 24.54
CA ASN A 567 -5.87 21.75 23.95
C ASN A 567 -5.80 20.61 24.98
N SER A 568 -4.97 20.75 26.03
CA SER A 568 -4.94 19.80 27.15
C SER A 568 -6.21 19.86 28.01
N ASP A 569 -6.79 21.05 28.21
CA ASP A 569 -8.08 21.18 28.89
C ASP A 569 -9.17 20.48 28.06
N LEU A 570 -9.21 20.74 26.75
CA LEU A 570 -10.14 20.09 25.83
C LEU A 570 -9.99 18.57 25.84
N GLN A 571 -8.77 18.04 25.78
CA GLN A 571 -8.49 16.61 25.91
C GLN A 571 -9.05 16.04 27.22
N THR A 572 -8.89 16.77 28.33
CA THR A 572 -9.39 16.35 29.65
C THR A 572 -10.91 16.27 29.68
N PHE A 573 -11.60 17.30 29.17
CA PHE A 573 -13.06 17.28 29.07
C PHE A 573 -13.56 16.18 28.13
N ILE A 574 -12.95 16.03 26.94
CA ILE A 574 -13.34 15.04 25.94
C ILE A 574 -13.16 13.60 26.45
N ASN A 575 -12.09 13.35 27.22
CA ASN A 575 -11.87 12.07 27.89
C ASN A 575 -12.99 11.75 28.91
N GLY A 576 -13.41 12.77 29.68
CA GLY A 576 -14.45 12.62 30.71
C GLY A 576 -15.87 12.50 30.18
N ILE A 577 -16.18 13.04 29.00
CA ILE A 577 -17.51 12.94 28.39
C ILE A 577 -17.86 11.46 28.22
N GLN A 578 -19.06 11.03 28.61
CA GLN A 578 -19.39 9.60 28.62
C GLN A 578 -19.87 9.03 27.28
N SER A 579 -20.23 9.88 26.31
CA SER A 579 -20.77 9.49 25.00
C SER A 579 -20.05 8.33 24.32
N LYS A 580 -20.76 7.55 23.50
CA LYS A 580 -20.12 6.53 22.68
C LYS A 580 -19.15 7.16 21.69
N HIS A 581 -19.61 8.21 21.01
CA HIS A 581 -18.82 8.91 20.02
C HIS A 581 -18.71 10.39 20.34
N THR A 582 -17.50 10.93 20.25
CA THR A 582 -17.24 12.38 20.32
C THR A 582 -16.40 12.78 19.13
N LEU A 583 -16.92 13.70 18.32
CA LEU A 583 -16.20 14.33 17.23
C LEU A 583 -16.01 15.81 17.55
N LEU A 584 -14.77 16.24 17.65
CA LEU A 584 -14.38 17.64 17.68
C LEU A 584 -14.08 18.11 16.26
N VAL A 585 -14.62 19.25 15.85
CA VAL A 585 -14.31 19.91 14.59
C VAL A 585 -13.88 21.34 14.90
N ALA A 586 -12.62 21.66 14.66
CA ALA A 586 -12.04 22.98 14.95
C ALA A 586 -11.63 23.68 13.66
N ASP A 587 -12.36 24.75 13.33
CA ASP A 587 -12.00 25.70 12.30
C ASP A 587 -11.23 26.88 12.91
N ALA A 588 -10.03 26.55 13.39
CA ALA A 588 -9.13 27.47 14.05
C ALA A 588 -7.70 26.97 13.84
N CYS A 589 -6.74 27.89 13.89
CA CYS A 589 -5.33 27.55 13.85
C CYS A 589 -4.99 26.60 14.99
N PHE A 590 -4.14 25.62 14.70
CA PHE A 590 -3.42 24.81 15.67
C PHE A 590 -3.98 23.43 16.04
N SER A 591 -3.77 22.47 15.14
CA SER A 591 -4.15 21.07 15.31
C SER A 591 -3.06 20.12 15.80
N GLY A 592 -1.77 20.43 15.57
CA GLY A 592 -0.69 19.45 15.75
C GLY A 592 -0.50 18.93 17.19
N ASP A 593 -0.84 19.71 18.22
CA ASP A 593 -0.68 19.32 19.63
C ASP A 593 -1.81 18.42 20.15
N ILE A 594 -3.03 18.55 19.60
CA ILE A 594 -4.16 17.75 20.09
C ILE A 594 -3.99 16.26 19.74
N PHE A 595 -3.17 15.97 18.72
CA PHE A 595 -2.88 14.64 18.18
C PHE A 595 -1.58 14.00 18.72
N ARG A 596 -0.86 14.62 19.66
CA ARG A 596 0.44 14.10 20.16
C ARG A 596 0.27 12.81 20.98
N GLY A 597 0.38 11.65 20.33
CA GLY A 597 0.41 10.31 20.91
C GLY A 597 0.16 9.19 19.89
N ASN A 598 0.38 7.93 20.27
CA ASN A 598 0.13 6.76 19.42
C ASN A 598 -1.37 6.43 19.43
N THR A 599 -2.05 6.60 18.29
CA THR A 599 -3.47 6.22 18.16
C THR A 599 -3.68 5.42 16.87
N ILE A 600 -4.61 4.46 16.92
CA ILE A 600 -4.95 3.53 15.84
C ILE A 600 -6.45 3.72 15.57
N SER A 601 -6.83 4.07 14.35
CA SER A 601 -8.24 4.16 13.93
C SER A 601 -8.65 2.93 13.14
N VAL A 602 -9.89 2.46 13.27
CA VAL A 602 -10.44 1.40 12.43
C VAL A 602 -10.58 1.93 10.99
N PRO A 603 -10.00 1.25 9.98
CA PRO A 603 -10.08 1.67 8.58
C PRO A 603 -11.51 1.61 8.06
N PHE A 604 -11.91 2.60 7.27
CA PHE A 604 -13.25 2.70 6.68
C PHE A 604 -13.54 1.56 5.70
N GLU A 605 -14.68 0.90 5.87
CA GLU A 605 -15.24 -0.08 4.96
C GLU A 605 -16.73 0.26 4.80
N ASN A 606 -17.24 0.37 3.57
CA ASN A 606 -18.64 0.75 3.37
C ASN A 606 -19.58 -0.45 3.53
N SER A 607 -19.66 -1.01 4.75
CA SER A 607 -20.50 -2.17 5.04
C SER A 607 -21.39 -1.98 6.29
N PRO A 608 -22.57 -2.60 6.32
CA PRO A 608 -23.41 -2.73 7.52
C PRO A 608 -22.65 -3.14 8.79
N LYS A 609 -21.67 -4.03 8.60
CA LYS A 609 -20.84 -4.64 9.62
C LYS A 609 -19.79 -3.67 10.14
N TYR A 610 -19.19 -2.86 9.25
CA TYR A 610 -18.34 -1.74 9.62
C TYR A 610 -19.09 -0.76 10.51
N PHE A 611 -20.24 -0.25 10.07
CA PHE A 611 -21.02 0.72 10.86
C PHE A 611 -21.40 0.15 12.23
N LYS A 612 -21.78 -1.13 12.31
CA LYS A 612 -22.05 -1.82 13.58
C LYS A 612 -20.80 -1.95 14.46
N LYS A 613 -19.65 -2.26 13.88
CA LYS A 613 -18.37 -2.41 14.59
C LYS A 613 -17.84 -1.08 15.08
N VAL A 614 -17.74 -0.07 14.23
CA VAL A 614 -17.24 1.25 14.63
C VAL A 614 -18.21 1.98 15.54
N HIS A 615 -19.53 1.74 15.44
CA HIS A 615 -20.51 2.21 16.42
C HIS A 615 -20.37 1.50 17.78
N SER A 616 -19.94 0.23 17.79
CA SER A 616 -19.77 -0.52 19.04
C SER A 616 -18.53 -0.11 19.86
N LEU A 617 -17.60 0.65 19.29
CA LEU A 617 -16.35 1.09 19.93
C LEU A 617 -16.43 2.56 20.35
N LYS A 618 -15.83 2.93 21.48
CA LYS A 618 -15.78 4.34 21.88
C LYS A 618 -14.91 5.13 20.89
N SER A 619 -15.34 6.34 20.50
CA SER A 619 -14.55 7.22 19.62
C SER A 619 -14.40 8.62 20.19
N ARG A 620 -13.21 9.19 20.07
CA ARG A 620 -12.80 10.52 20.49
C ARG A 620 -11.87 11.07 19.42
N GLN A 621 -12.46 11.64 18.37
CA GLN A 621 -11.74 12.09 17.18
C GLN A 621 -11.80 13.59 17.04
N ALA A 622 -10.77 14.19 16.41
CA ALA A 622 -10.77 15.59 16.06
C ALA A 622 -10.46 15.80 14.57
N MET A 623 -11.20 16.71 13.94
CA MET A 623 -11.00 17.23 12.60
C MET A 623 -10.64 18.71 12.71
N THR A 624 -9.65 19.17 11.96
CA THR A 624 -9.13 20.55 12.10
C THR A 624 -8.85 21.19 10.75
N SER A 625 -8.93 22.52 10.68
CA SER A 625 -8.75 23.25 9.43
C SER A 625 -7.29 23.34 8.96
N GLY A 626 -6.30 23.34 9.86
CA GLY A 626 -4.87 23.44 9.51
C GLY A 626 -3.91 23.15 10.67
N GLY A 627 -2.60 23.14 10.40
CA GLY A 627 -1.51 22.99 11.38
C GLY A 627 -1.24 24.28 12.15
N ILE A 628 -0.03 24.86 12.04
CA ILE A 628 0.32 26.16 12.66
C ILE A 628 -0.08 27.37 11.80
N GLU A 629 -0.68 27.13 10.64
CA GLU A 629 -1.00 28.14 9.65
C GLU A 629 -2.27 28.95 10.06
N PRO A 630 -2.29 30.27 9.78
CA PRO A 630 -3.45 31.11 10.05
C PRO A 630 -4.69 30.68 9.23
N VAL A 631 -5.89 30.70 9.83
CA VAL A 631 -7.14 30.54 9.09
C VAL A 631 -7.40 31.84 8.32
N MET A 632 -7.58 31.75 7.01
CA MET A 632 -7.88 32.91 6.18
C MET A 632 -9.29 33.45 6.45
N ASP A 633 -9.40 34.75 6.72
CA ASP A 633 -10.68 35.48 6.91
C ASP A 633 -11.47 35.69 5.58
N GLY A 634 -10.97 35.14 4.47
CA GLY A 634 -11.60 35.14 3.15
C GLY A 634 -11.75 33.72 2.62
N GLY A 635 -12.96 33.18 2.70
CA GLY A 635 -13.32 31.93 2.05
C GLY A 635 -14.44 32.11 1.04
N LYS A 636 -15.21 31.05 0.82
CA LYS A 636 -16.19 30.97 -0.27
C LYS A 636 -17.62 31.04 0.27
N ASP A 637 -18.46 31.80 -0.42
CA ASP A 637 -19.90 31.95 -0.11
C ASP A 637 -20.18 32.44 1.34
N GLY A 638 -19.33 33.34 1.87
CA GLY A 638 -19.49 33.88 3.23
C GLY A 638 -19.05 32.94 4.35
N HIS A 639 -18.28 31.90 4.01
CA HIS A 639 -17.73 30.91 4.94
C HIS A 639 -16.21 30.88 4.90
N SER A 640 -15.55 30.40 5.95
CA SER A 640 -14.14 29.99 5.84
C SER A 640 -13.98 28.88 4.78
N VAL A 641 -12.78 28.69 4.22
CA VAL A 641 -12.53 27.64 3.22
C VAL A 641 -12.83 26.25 3.80
N PHE A 642 -12.41 25.99 5.04
CA PHE A 642 -12.68 24.73 5.72
C PHE A 642 -14.16 24.53 6.03
N ALA A 643 -14.82 25.53 6.61
CA ALA A 643 -16.26 25.47 6.91
C ALA A 643 -17.10 25.28 5.64
N TYR A 644 -16.72 25.94 4.54
CA TYR A 644 -17.39 25.79 3.25
C TYR A 644 -17.38 24.34 2.77
N TYR A 645 -16.20 23.68 2.74
CA TYR A 645 -16.11 22.30 2.26
C TYR A 645 -16.67 21.28 3.25
N LEU A 646 -16.61 21.55 4.56
CA LEU A 646 -17.33 20.76 5.57
C LEU A 646 -18.85 20.82 5.36
N LEU A 647 -19.39 22.03 5.17
CA LEU A 647 -20.81 22.23 4.87
C LEU A 647 -21.19 21.55 3.55
N LYS A 648 -20.34 21.64 2.52
CA LYS A 648 -20.55 20.99 1.24
C LYS A 648 -20.63 19.47 1.39
N ALA A 649 -19.66 18.86 2.07
CA ALA A 649 -19.62 17.42 2.35
C ALA A 649 -20.91 16.92 3.03
N LEU A 650 -21.33 17.60 4.10
CA LEU A 650 -22.54 17.25 4.84
C LEU A 650 -23.82 17.51 4.02
N LYS A 651 -23.87 18.60 3.22
CA LYS A 651 -25.01 18.92 2.33
C LYS A 651 -25.15 17.92 1.19
N GLU A 652 -24.05 17.44 0.63
CA GLU A 652 -24.03 16.49 -0.49
C GLU A 652 -24.21 15.04 -0.06
N ASN A 653 -24.18 14.74 1.25
CA ASN A 653 -24.44 13.39 1.75
C ASN A 653 -25.80 12.83 1.29
N SER A 654 -25.77 11.85 0.38
CA SER A 654 -26.94 11.13 -0.10
C SER A 654 -27.27 9.89 0.75
N ALA A 655 -26.29 9.32 1.46
CA ALA A 655 -26.42 8.09 2.24
C ALA A 655 -27.06 8.33 3.63
N ASP A 656 -27.84 7.36 4.11
CA ASP A 656 -28.53 7.42 5.41
C ASP A 656 -27.55 7.52 6.60
N MET A 657 -26.35 7.00 6.43
CA MET A 657 -25.25 7.04 7.39
C MET A 657 -23.98 7.52 6.67
N MET A 658 -23.28 8.46 7.29
CA MET A 658 -21.96 8.92 6.82
C MET A 658 -21.07 9.14 8.03
N ASP A 659 -19.89 8.53 8.11
CA ASP A 659 -18.98 8.75 9.24
C ASP A 659 -18.05 9.95 9.06
N ALA A 660 -17.42 10.35 10.16
CA ALA A 660 -16.49 11.47 10.22
C ALA A 660 -15.30 11.35 9.26
N SER A 661 -14.82 10.13 8.98
CA SER A 661 -13.71 9.91 8.05
C SER A 661 -14.13 10.16 6.60
N GLN A 662 -15.35 9.77 6.22
CA GLN A 662 -15.91 10.08 4.91
C GLN A 662 -16.09 11.59 4.73
N VAL A 663 -16.58 12.28 5.76
CA VAL A 663 -16.70 13.75 5.75
C VAL A 663 -15.33 14.38 5.55
N PHE A 664 -14.30 13.96 6.29
CA PHE A 664 -12.94 14.46 6.14
C PHE A 664 -12.35 14.21 4.75
N ASN A 665 -12.48 12.99 4.22
CA ASN A 665 -11.93 12.62 2.92
C ASN A 665 -12.51 13.48 1.78
N SER A 666 -13.79 13.86 1.89
CA SER A 666 -14.45 14.71 0.89
C SER A 666 -14.02 16.18 0.93
N LEU A 667 -13.55 16.70 2.08
CA LEU A 667 -13.11 18.09 2.21
C LEU A 667 -11.58 18.27 2.16
N LYS A 668 -10.78 17.24 2.45
CA LYS A 668 -9.31 17.35 2.57
C LYS A 668 -8.66 17.94 1.32
N ILE A 669 -8.90 17.34 0.15
CA ILE A 669 -8.28 17.77 -1.12
C ILE A 669 -8.77 19.16 -1.53
N PRO A 670 -10.09 19.46 -1.50
CA PRO A 670 -10.56 20.79 -1.86
C PRO A 670 -10.05 21.90 -0.91
N VAL A 671 -9.96 21.65 0.40
CA VAL A 671 -9.39 22.64 1.34
C VAL A 671 -7.91 22.87 1.02
N TYR A 672 -7.11 21.81 0.90
CA TYR A 672 -5.68 21.91 0.59
C TYR A 672 -5.40 22.65 -0.72
N ASN A 673 -6.24 22.45 -1.74
CA ASN A 673 -6.05 23.07 -3.05
C ASN A 673 -6.55 24.52 -3.12
N ASN A 674 -7.33 24.99 -2.14
CA ASN A 674 -7.99 26.31 -2.17
C ASN A 674 -7.67 27.20 -0.96
N SER A 675 -6.77 26.77 -0.07
CA SER A 675 -6.19 27.59 0.99
C SER A 675 -4.80 27.10 1.37
N ASP A 676 -4.04 27.90 2.13
CA ASP A 676 -2.74 27.48 2.70
C ASP A 676 -2.90 26.51 3.89
N GLN A 677 -4.09 25.94 4.09
CA GLN A 677 -4.40 25.12 5.24
C GLN A 677 -4.19 23.63 4.93
N SER A 678 -3.60 22.91 5.89
CA SER A 678 -3.41 21.46 5.81
C SER A 678 -4.33 20.76 6.82
N PRO A 679 -5.59 20.45 6.44
CA PRO A 679 -6.56 19.88 7.38
C PRO A 679 -6.11 18.48 7.83
N ASP A 680 -6.35 18.16 9.10
CA ASP A 680 -5.96 16.89 9.72
C ASP A 680 -7.14 16.27 10.49
N PHE A 681 -7.20 14.94 10.51
CA PHE A 681 -8.25 14.15 11.18
C PHE A 681 -7.66 12.90 11.81
N LYS A 682 -7.66 12.84 13.13
CA LYS A 682 -7.09 11.74 13.91
C LYS A 682 -7.83 11.55 15.24
N PRO A 683 -7.66 10.40 15.91
CA PRO A 683 -8.06 10.27 17.30
C PRO A 683 -7.33 11.27 18.19
N ILE A 684 -8.04 11.81 19.18
CA ILE A 684 -7.50 12.72 20.18
C ILE A 684 -6.63 11.91 21.14
N SER A 685 -5.38 12.31 21.31
CA SER A 685 -4.43 11.57 22.15
C SER A 685 -4.91 11.47 23.60
N LYS A 686 -4.70 10.29 24.22
CA LYS A 686 -4.98 10.01 25.65
C LYS A 686 -6.44 10.30 26.08
N SER A 687 -7.40 10.22 25.16
CA SER A 687 -8.81 10.53 25.43
C SER A 687 -9.72 9.31 25.60
N GLY A 688 -9.17 8.09 25.53
CA GLY A 688 -9.95 6.85 25.61
C GLY A 688 -10.69 6.50 24.31
N ASP A 689 -10.13 6.88 23.15
CA ASP A 689 -10.54 6.37 21.84
C ASP A 689 -10.21 4.87 21.72
N GLU A 690 -11.16 4.07 21.25
CA GLU A 690 -11.04 2.61 21.05
C GLU A 690 -11.09 2.24 19.55
N GLY A 691 -10.97 3.22 18.65
CA GLY A 691 -11.05 3.04 17.20
C GLY A 691 -12.47 3.12 16.62
N GLY A 692 -13.48 3.54 17.39
CA GLY A 692 -14.82 3.79 16.86
C GLY A 692 -14.89 4.98 15.90
N GLN A 693 -16.09 5.27 15.37
CA GLN A 693 -16.30 6.41 14.47
C GLN A 693 -17.57 7.18 14.84
N PHE A 694 -17.50 8.50 14.77
CA PHE A 694 -18.70 9.33 14.83
C PHE A 694 -19.48 9.21 13.52
N ILE A 695 -20.75 8.79 13.59
CA ILE A 695 -21.61 8.61 12.42
C ILE A 695 -22.69 9.69 12.40
N PHE A 696 -22.84 10.36 11.27
CA PHE A 696 -23.92 11.28 10.97
C PHE A 696 -25.11 10.49 10.38
N PHE A 697 -26.16 10.30 11.18
CA PHE A 697 -27.41 9.68 10.72
C PHE A 697 -28.36 10.74 10.16
N LYS A 698 -28.78 10.57 8.91
CA LYS A 698 -29.83 11.41 8.32
C LYS A 698 -31.17 11.19 9.02
N LYS A 699 -32.01 12.23 9.03
CA LYS A 699 -33.36 12.19 9.60
C LYS A 699 -34.29 11.25 8.86
#